data_AF-A0A5L8W0Y9-F1
#
_entry.id   AF-A0A5L8W0Y9-F1
#
_cell.length_a   1.000
_cell.length_b   1.000
_cell.length_c   1.000
_cell.angle_alpha   90.00
_cell.angle_beta   90.00
_cell.angle_gamma   90.00
#
_symmetry.space_group_name_H-M   'P 1'
#
loop_
_entity.id
_entity.type
_entity.pdbx_description
1 polymer ?
#
loop_
_entity_poly.entity_id
_entity_poly.type
_entity_poly.pdbx_seq_one_letter_code
_entity_poly.pdbx_strand_id
1 'polypeptide(L)'
;MKRLVYSVLVLFFVGCAPKIDQIPQPEPILSLKFEQNASILPDLGKSIKANEFELLSKFFSVWNDEIKESKNELMWAFNIYKNSPNKKYYGESKLPRSDEWFLAQKNNANFDKFKSILQPAITIANTEVRDFPTIEKLFLDPSKAGEGYPFDYLQESVLGAFHPLLVSHFSKDGAWAFVKSDSLWGFVRSKDIKLLTKSEADEFQRYKFAVFTKDNEAIKDENGNFLFYSRIGSIFPYDSEDYFSFKFKNNFTISKEYAKQFQTINSQNLKTTLNELLGQNYGWGGENKLRDCSLFIKDYFSSFGVWLPRNSKAQGQIGRVINLKNLTNNEKKDMIKKYAIPFLTLLYMPGHIMIYAGDINGTLTSVHDSWGIKTKDNGRAMIGKIAITDLEIGKENESISDEALLLSKITSMNIIIQDEKSAFQNGYGVKIEDNKVIFDDNSSMIFDDGKQKTYDELIKRPSIKDMLAYDYPLLEPLDAKLIDAGRFRNEQFFSKIYGKTKNEVQSNLIDVVWLKNSVNKTFKFNSKNGAAKALQKVSDELDFMVKNNPNLLKYLDNPAGTFNYRKISKTDLLSAHSWGIAIDINVNMSDYWQWSKDGKYHNNIPKDIVEVFEKNGFIWGGRWEHFDTMHFEYRPEFSQIWLNKG
;
A
#
# COMPACT_ATOMS: atom_id res chain seq x y z
N MET A 1 27.41 -82.93 51.81
CA MET A 1 26.78 -82.37 53.03
C MET A 1 27.14 -80.89 53.14
N LYS A 2 26.19 -80.06 53.61
CA LYS A 2 26.18 -78.58 53.72
C LYS A 2 25.64 -77.82 52.51
N ARG A 3 24.31 -77.65 52.53
CA ARG A 3 23.57 -76.56 51.90
C ARG A 3 24.06 -75.23 52.49
N LEU A 4 24.40 -74.25 51.65
CA LEU A 4 24.46 -72.85 52.06
C LEU A 4 23.31 -72.13 51.34
N VAL A 5 22.39 -71.62 52.16
CA VAL A 5 21.24 -70.81 51.76
C VAL A 5 21.74 -69.41 51.47
N TYR A 6 21.55 -68.91 50.24
CA TYR A 6 21.59 -67.49 49.95
C TYR A 6 20.16 -66.99 49.78
N SER A 7 19.71 -66.21 50.75
CA SER A 7 18.47 -65.44 50.70
C SER A 7 18.61 -64.35 49.64
N VAL A 8 17.91 -64.49 48.50
CA VAL A 8 17.76 -63.41 47.53
C VAL A 8 16.64 -62.50 48.01
N LEU A 9 17.03 -61.33 48.51
CA LEU A 9 16.12 -60.22 48.82
C LEU A 9 15.63 -59.64 47.49
N VAL A 10 14.38 -59.93 47.10
CA VAL A 10 13.75 -59.29 45.94
C VAL A 10 13.23 -57.92 46.38
N LEU A 11 14.03 -56.88 46.14
CA LEU A 11 13.59 -55.48 46.21
C LEU A 11 12.74 -55.17 44.98
N PHE A 12 11.43 -55.06 45.17
CA PHE A 12 10.52 -54.46 44.20
C PHE A 12 10.85 -52.96 44.10
N PHE A 13 11.62 -52.56 43.09
CA PHE A 13 11.64 -51.19 42.63
C PHE A 13 10.36 -50.92 41.83
N VAL A 14 9.36 -50.34 42.49
CA VAL A 14 8.25 -49.66 41.80
C VAL A 14 8.82 -48.39 41.19
N GLY A 15 9.32 -48.49 39.97
CA GLY A 15 9.67 -47.32 39.17
C GLY A 15 8.39 -46.60 38.76
N CYS A 16 8.16 -45.40 39.31
CA CYS A 16 7.24 -44.46 38.69
C CYS A 16 7.80 -44.10 37.31
N ALA A 17 7.23 -44.68 36.25
CA ALA A 17 7.49 -44.21 34.90
C ALA A 17 7.03 -42.74 34.82
N PRO A 18 7.89 -41.78 34.46
CA PRO A 18 7.42 -40.46 34.12
C PRO A 18 6.44 -40.60 32.95
N LYS A 19 5.35 -39.81 32.98
CA LYS A 19 4.51 -39.60 31.80
C LYS A 19 5.45 -39.33 30.63
N ILE A 20 5.42 -40.21 29.62
CA ILE A 20 6.04 -39.91 28.33
C ILE A 20 5.36 -38.63 27.86
N ASP A 21 6.09 -37.51 27.89
CA ASP A 21 5.66 -36.30 27.22
C ASP A 21 5.33 -36.69 25.78
N GLN A 22 4.08 -36.43 25.37
CA GLN A 22 3.59 -36.75 24.04
C GLN A 22 4.60 -36.23 23.03
N ILE A 23 5.12 -37.13 22.19
CA ILE A 23 5.86 -36.74 20.98
C ILE A 23 5.00 -35.68 20.30
N PRO A 24 5.52 -34.47 19.99
CA PRO A 24 4.75 -33.45 19.30
C PRO A 24 4.18 -34.07 18.04
N GLN A 25 2.85 -34.17 17.97
CA GLN A 25 2.20 -34.62 16.75
C GLN A 25 2.54 -33.58 15.66
N PRO A 26 2.94 -34.00 14.46
CA PRO A 26 3.23 -33.07 13.38
C PRO A 26 2.00 -32.17 13.16
N GLU A 27 2.24 -30.88 12.99
CA GLU A 27 1.16 -29.91 12.79
C GLU A 27 0.29 -30.33 11.58
N PRO A 28 -1.04 -30.37 11.72
CA PRO A 28 -1.91 -30.88 10.66
C PRO A 28 -1.80 -30.00 9.41
N ILE A 29 -1.46 -30.58 8.26
CA ILE A 29 -1.36 -29.87 6.98
C ILE A 29 -2.76 -29.71 6.39
N LEU A 30 -3.14 -28.48 6.05
CA LEU A 30 -4.42 -28.19 5.41
C LEU A 30 -4.40 -28.58 3.94
N SER A 31 -5.46 -29.26 3.50
CA SER A 31 -5.66 -29.58 2.09
C SER A 31 -6.05 -28.30 1.32
N LEU A 32 -5.33 -28.02 0.24
CA LEU A 32 -5.63 -26.90 -0.65
C LEU A 32 -6.65 -27.35 -1.70
N LYS A 33 -7.87 -26.80 -1.63
CA LYS A 33 -9.00 -27.21 -2.48
C LYS A 33 -8.87 -26.83 -3.97
N PHE A 34 -7.96 -25.90 -4.27
CA PHE A 34 -7.77 -25.36 -5.61
C PHE A 34 -6.47 -25.87 -6.22
N GLU A 35 -6.45 -26.01 -7.56
CA GLU A 35 -5.19 -26.13 -8.28
C GLU A 35 -4.32 -24.91 -7.97
N GLN A 36 -3.05 -25.14 -7.64
CA GLN A 36 -2.11 -24.07 -7.31
C GLN A 36 -1.49 -23.50 -8.58
N ASN A 37 -2.36 -22.96 -9.44
CA ASN A 37 -2.04 -22.37 -10.73
C ASN A 37 -2.94 -21.16 -10.96
N ALA A 38 -2.37 -19.99 -11.18
CA ALA A 38 -3.11 -18.75 -11.36
C ALA A 38 -4.03 -18.74 -12.61
N SER A 39 -3.91 -19.73 -13.52
CA SER A 39 -4.81 -19.90 -14.66
C SER A 39 -6.27 -20.14 -14.25
N ILE A 40 -6.52 -20.76 -13.09
CA ILE A 40 -7.88 -21.02 -12.58
C ILE A 40 -8.55 -19.77 -12.03
N LEU A 41 -7.80 -18.69 -11.79
CA LEU A 41 -8.32 -17.44 -11.26
C LEU A 41 -9.09 -16.68 -12.36
N PRO A 42 -10.16 -15.94 -12.03
CA PRO A 42 -10.90 -15.15 -13.01
C PRO A 42 -10.02 -14.11 -13.69
N ASP A 43 -10.46 -13.63 -14.85
CA ASP A 43 -9.77 -12.53 -15.52
C ASP A 43 -10.05 -11.19 -14.86
N LEU A 44 -9.02 -10.34 -14.82
CA LEU A 44 -9.13 -8.97 -14.38
C LEU A 44 -10.04 -8.14 -15.32
N GLY A 45 -10.11 -8.52 -16.60
CA GLY A 45 -10.96 -7.86 -17.60
C GLY A 45 -10.49 -6.46 -18.03
N LYS A 46 -9.27 -6.06 -17.62
CA LYS A 46 -8.69 -4.75 -17.92
C LYS A 46 -7.17 -4.80 -17.97
N SER A 47 -6.61 -3.76 -18.59
CA SER A 47 -5.17 -3.53 -18.72
C SER A 47 -4.85 -2.13 -18.20
N ILE A 48 -4.07 -2.03 -17.12
CA ILE A 48 -3.73 -0.78 -16.44
C ILE A 48 -2.22 -0.60 -16.48
N LYS A 49 -1.74 0.56 -16.95
CA LYS A 49 -0.34 0.95 -16.76
C LYS A 49 -0.24 1.72 -15.45
N ALA A 50 0.44 1.17 -14.45
CA ALA A 50 0.72 1.91 -13.22
C ALA A 50 1.81 2.96 -13.47
N ASN A 51 1.93 3.94 -12.56
CA ASN A 51 2.93 4.98 -12.66
C ASN A 51 4.26 4.52 -12.03
N GLU A 52 5.15 3.95 -12.84
CA GLU A 52 6.47 3.49 -12.38
C GLU A 52 7.30 4.61 -11.72
N PHE A 53 7.09 5.88 -12.07
CA PHE A 53 7.81 7.01 -11.49
C PHE A 53 7.47 7.24 -10.02
N GLU A 54 6.25 6.93 -9.60
CA GLU A 54 5.85 7.06 -8.20
C GLU A 54 6.57 6.02 -7.34
N LEU A 55 6.62 4.78 -7.81
CA LEU A 55 7.38 3.73 -7.15
C LEU A 55 8.87 4.10 -7.08
N LEU A 56 9.46 4.58 -8.17
CA LEU A 56 10.87 5.01 -8.17
C LEU A 56 11.10 6.22 -7.25
N SER A 57 10.16 7.18 -7.20
CA SER A 57 10.24 8.33 -6.30
C SER A 57 10.27 7.90 -4.84
N LYS A 58 9.37 6.99 -4.41
CA LYS A 58 9.40 6.41 -3.06
C LYS A 58 10.68 5.60 -2.83
N PHE A 59 11.11 4.81 -3.81
CA PHE A 59 12.32 3.98 -3.74
C PHE A 59 13.60 4.81 -3.52
N PHE A 60 13.72 5.97 -4.17
CA PHE A 60 14.87 6.89 -4.03
C PHE A 60 14.71 7.96 -2.95
N SER A 61 13.51 8.11 -2.37
CA SER A 61 13.21 9.11 -1.32
C SER A 61 14.20 9.07 -0.16
N VAL A 62 14.74 7.89 0.15
CA VAL A 62 15.71 7.64 1.22
C VAL A 62 16.96 8.52 1.18
N TRP A 63 17.37 9.01 0.00
CA TRP A 63 18.54 9.88 -0.15
C TRP A 63 18.24 11.37 0.08
N ASN A 64 16.97 11.76 0.05
CA ASN A 64 16.55 13.16 0.11
C ASN A 64 15.67 13.47 1.32
N ASP A 65 14.97 12.48 1.85
CA ASP A 65 14.02 12.63 2.95
C ASP A 65 14.73 12.97 4.26
N GLU A 66 14.15 13.94 4.98
CA GLU A 66 14.54 14.22 6.34
C GLU A 66 14.28 12.99 7.25
N ILE A 67 15.25 12.67 8.12
CA ILE A 67 15.07 11.63 9.12
C ILE A 67 14.35 12.21 10.35
N LYS A 68 13.06 11.90 10.47
CA LYS A 68 12.17 12.38 11.54
C LYS A 68 12.25 11.50 12.80
N GLU A 69 12.66 10.25 12.64
CA GLU A 69 12.73 9.28 13.72
C GLU A 69 13.88 9.59 14.68
N SER A 70 13.58 9.44 15.98
CA SER A 70 14.54 9.59 17.07
C SER A 70 15.36 8.31 17.29
N LYS A 71 16.54 8.47 17.89
CA LYS A 71 17.39 7.35 18.31
C LYS A 71 16.62 6.33 19.17
N ASN A 72 15.80 6.81 20.11
CA ASN A 72 15.08 5.93 21.03
C ASN A 72 13.99 5.11 20.34
N GLU A 73 13.29 5.70 19.36
CA GLU A 73 12.29 4.98 18.56
C GLU A 73 12.95 3.87 17.73
N LEU A 74 14.11 4.14 17.13
CA LEU A 74 14.84 3.16 16.32
C LEU A 74 15.57 2.09 17.14
N MET A 75 15.76 2.31 18.45
CA MET A 75 16.28 1.31 19.38
C MET A 75 15.19 0.39 19.98
N TRP A 76 13.95 0.42 19.46
CA TRP A 76 12.82 -0.33 20.00
C TRP A 76 13.13 -1.81 20.22
N ALA A 77 13.79 -2.47 19.26
CA ALA A 77 14.09 -3.90 19.33
C ALA A 77 14.95 -4.23 20.57
N PHE A 78 15.96 -3.42 20.89
CA PHE A 78 16.80 -3.61 22.09
C PHE A 78 16.05 -3.37 23.41
N ASN A 79 14.94 -2.63 23.36
CA ASN A 79 14.11 -2.37 24.53
C ASN A 79 13.06 -3.49 24.75
N ILE A 80 12.59 -4.10 23.66
CA ILE A 80 11.58 -5.16 23.67
C ILE A 80 12.21 -6.56 23.80
N TYR A 81 13.27 -6.83 23.06
CA TYR A 81 13.95 -8.12 23.01
C TYR A 81 15.04 -8.19 24.07
N LYS A 82 14.63 -8.52 25.29
CA LYS A 82 15.50 -8.79 26.44
C LYS A 82 14.82 -9.78 27.37
N ASN A 83 15.60 -10.57 28.09
CA ASN A 83 15.01 -11.45 29.09
C ASN A 83 14.33 -10.66 30.21
N SER A 84 13.28 -11.25 30.76
CA SER A 84 12.59 -10.80 31.97
C SER A 84 12.14 -12.03 32.76
N PRO A 85 11.61 -11.86 34.00
CA PRO A 85 11.06 -12.99 34.75
C PRO A 85 9.97 -13.78 33.99
N ASN A 86 9.21 -13.10 33.13
CA ASN A 86 8.06 -13.69 32.42
C ASN A 86 8.33 -13.97 30.93
N LYS A 87 9.51 -13.64 30.42
CA LYS A 87 9.83 -13.76 29.00
C LYS A 87 11.30 -14.12 28.81
N LYS A 88 11.53 -15.26 28.17
CA LYS A 88 12.86 -15.73 27.76
C LYS A 88 12.91 -15.86 26.25
N TYR A 89 14.11 -15.71 25.73
CA TYR A 89 14.39 -15.83 24.31
C TYR A 89 15.45 -16.91 24.08
N TYR A 90 15.38 -17.55 22.93
CA TYR A 90 16.15 -18.75 22.62
C TYR A 90 16.92 -18.59 21.32
N GLY A 91 18.09 -19.21 21.24
CA GLY A 91 18.87 -19.30 20.00
C GLY A 91 18.47 -20.50 19.14
N GLU A 92 19.16 -20.67 18.02
CA GLU A 92 19.05 -21.80 17.08
C GLU A 92 19.16 -23.19 17.72
N SER A 93 19.96 -23.35 18.77
CA SER A 93 20.06 -24.61 19.53
C SER A 93 18.90 -24.84 20.50
N LYS A 94 17.86 -23.99 20.49
CA LYS A 94 16.74 -23.96 21.44
C LYS A 94 17.17 -23.75 22.90
N LEU A 95 18.37 -23.23 23.11
CA LEU A 95 18.89 -22.85 24.42
C LEU A 95 18.61 -21.36 24.67
N PRO A 96 18.31 -20.96 25.93
CA PRO A 96 18.10 -19.55 26.27
C PRO A 96 19.32 -18.69 25.94
N ARG A 97 19.08 -17.49 25.40
CA ARG A 97 20.11 -16.44 25.25
C ARG A 97 20.40 -15.81 26.62
N SER A 98 21.67 -15.58 26.94
CA SER A 98 22.07 -14.93 28.19
C SER A 98 21.89 -13.41 28.11
N ASP A 99 21.85 -12.73 29.26
CA ASP A 99 21.72 -11.28 29.31
C ASP A 99 22.99 -10.57 28.79
N GLU A 100 24.15 -11.21 28.95
CA GLU A 100 25.43 -10.75 28.40
C GLU A 100 25.39 -10.74 26.86
N TRP A 101 24.73 -11.73 26.25
CA TRP A 101 24.55 -11.76 24.80
C TRP A 101 23.75 -10.54 24.32
N PHE A 102 22.62 -10.24 24.97
CA PHE A 102 21.82 -9.05 24.65
C PHE A 102 22.61 -7.75 24.82
N LEU A 103 23.37 -7.65 25.92
CA LEU A 103 24.22 -6.49 26.20
C LEU A 103 25.32 -6.33 25.14
N ALA A 104 25.92 -7.44 24.70
CA ALA A 104 26.93 -7.44 23.65
C ALA A 104 26.36 -6.94 22.32
N GLN A 105 25.18 -7.42 21.90
CA GLN A 105 24.52 -6.96 20.67
C GLN A 105 24.18 -5.47 20.74
N LYS A 106 23.61 -5.01 21.85
CA LYS A 106 23.29 -3.59 22.08
C LYS A 106 24.54 -2.71 22.06
N ASN A 107 25.63 -3.18 22.64
CA ASN A 107 26.91 -2.46 22.65
C ASN A 107 27.52 -2.39 21.25
N ASN A 108 27.50 -3.50 20.50
CA ASN A 108 28.03 -3.55 19.13
C ASN A 108 27.21 -2.68 18.16
N ALA A 109 25.90 -2.55 18.38
CA ALA A 109 24.98 -1.76 17.56
C ALA A 109 25.36 -0.28 17.43
N ASN A 110 26.16 0.26 18.37
CA ASN A 110 26.83 1.56 18.23
C ASN A 110 25.91 2.78 17.98
N PHE A 111 24.69 2.77 18.54
CA PHE A 111 23.72 3.87 18.36
C PHE A 111 24.19 5.24 18.90
N ASP A 112 25.32 5.34 19.60
CA ASP A 112 25.97 6.61 19.93
C ASP A 112 26.53 7.34 18.68
N LYS A 113 26.72 6.60 17.59
CA LYS A 113 27.09 7.14 16.28
C LYS A 113 25.90 7.36 15.36
N PHE A 114 24.67 7.24 15.84
CA PHE A 114 23.47 7.45 15.03
C PHE A 114 23.51 8.79 14.29
N LYS A 115 23.25 8.74 12.96
CA LYS A 115 23.30 9.87 12.02
C LYS A 115 24.68 10.54 11.86
N SER A 116 25.78 9.88 12.23
CA SER A 116 27.12 10.44 12.07
C SER A 116 27.68 10.36 10.65
N ILE A 117 27.13 9.49 9.79
CA ILE A 117 27.62 9.28 8.42
C ILE A 117 26.67 9.90 7.39
N LEU A 118 25.39 9.49 7.40
CA LEU A 118 24.35 9.94 6.46
C LEU A 118 24.80 9.87 4.99
N GLN A 119 25.32 8.71 4.60
CA GLN A 119 25.86 8.51 3.25
C GLN A 119 24.94 7.61 2.40
N PRO A 120 24.61 8.01 1.15
CA PRO A 120 23.91 7.15 0.21
C PRO A 120 24.65 5.84 -0.04
N ALA A 121 23.90 4.75 -0.20
CA ALA A 121 24.41 3.44 -0.55
C ALA A 121 23.38 2.67 -1.38
N ILE A 122 23.81 1.57 -1.99
CA ILE A 122 22.94 0.57 -2.60
C ILE A 122 23.34 -0.83 -2.11
N THR A 123 22.39 -1.75 -2.06
CA THR A 123 22.72 -3.17 -1.92
C THR A 123 23.36 -3.70 -3.22
N ILE A 124 24.29 -4.65 -3.10
CA ILE A 124 24.93 -5.30 -4.27
C ILE A 124 24.49 -6.76 -4.45
N ALA A 125 23.67 -7.27 -3.52
CA ALA A 125 23.05 -8.60 -3.57
C ALA A 125 21.74 -8.59 -2.77
N ASN A 126 20.95 -9.66 -2.86
CA ASN A 126 19.79 -9.85 -1.99
C ASN A 126 20.26 -9.92 -0.53
N THR A 127 19.85 -8.94 0.27
CA THR A 127 20.41 -8.61 1.58
C THR A 127 19.36 -8.71 2.66
N GLU A 128 19.64 -9.46 3.73
CA GLU A 128 18.78 -9.54 4.91
C GLU A 128 18.95 -8.28 5.77
N VAL A 129 17.83 -7.78 6.27
CA VAL A 129 17.76 -6.68 7.22
C VAL A 129 17.40 -7.24 8.59
N ARG A 130 18.19 -6.86 9.59
CA ARG A 130 18.16 -7.41 10.93
C ARG A 130 17.88 -6.33 11.97
N ASP A 131 17.14 -6.65 13.01
CA ASP A 131 16.93 -5.74 14.13
C ASP A 131 18.21 -5.54 14.98
N PHE A 132 19.01 -6.61 15.11
CA PHE A 132 20.31 -6.60 15.78
C PHE A 132 21.45 -6.83 14.77
N PRO A 133 22.67 -6.33 15.02
CA PRO A 133 23.83 -6.54 14.15
C PRO A 133 24.42 -7.96 14.31
N THR A 134 23.63 -9.00 14.01
CA THR A 134 24.04 -10.40 14.11
C THR A 134 23.29 -11.30 13.13
N ILE A 135 23.97 -12.39 12.72
CA ILE A 135 23.37 -13.50 11.97
C ILE A 135 22.69 -14.52 12.90
N GLU A 136 22.95 -14.44 14.20
CA GLU A 136 22.37 -15.33 15.19
C GLU A 136 20.86 -15.08 15.31
N LYS A 137 20.11 -16.16 15.59
CA LYS A 137 18.66 -16.12 15.61
C LYS A 137 18.14 -15.87 17.02
N LEU A 138 16.95 -15.29 17.07
CA LEU A 138 16.22 -15.06 18.30
C LEU A 138 14.79 -15.59 18.16
N PHE A 139 14.46 -16.58 18.95
CA PHE A 139 13.14 -17.17 19.04
C PHE A 139 12.48 -16.81 20.37
N LEU A 140 11.16 -16.87 20.40
CA LEU A 140 10.43 -17.08 21.66
C LEU A 140 10.52 -18.56 22.05
N ASP A 141 9.65 -19.03 22.94
CA ASP A 141 9.69 -20.41 23.43
C ASP A 141 9.45 -21.41 22.27
N PRO A 142 10.47 -22.15 21.80
CA PRO A 142 10.35 -22.97 20.59
C PRO A 142 9.45 -24.20 20.78
N SER A 143 8.99 -24.48 22.01
CA SER A 143 7.99 -25.51 22.29
C SER A 143 6.56 -25.06 21.96
N LYS A 144 6.33 -23.75 21.79
CA LYS A 144 5.02 -23.19 21.46
C LYS A 144 4.87 -23.07 19.93
N ALA A 145 3.68 -23.43 19.46
CA ALA A 145 3.35 -23.37 18.04
C ALA A 145 3.44 -21.94 17.50
N GLY A 146 4.29 -21.74 16.48
CA GLY A 146 4.52 -20.45 15.85
C GLY A 146 5.55 -19.55 16.53
N GLU A 147 6.34 -20.06 17.48
CA GLU A 147 7.30 -19.26 18.27
C GLU A 147 8.77 -19.72 18.08
N GLY A 148 8.97 -20.89 17.47
CA GLY A 148 10.28 -21.42 17.04
C GLY A 148 10.58 -21.13 15.57
N TYR A 149 11.46 -21.91 14.94
CA TYR A 149 11.71 -21.77 13.49
C TYR A 149 10.41 -21.91 12.67
N PRO A 150 10.16 -21.07 11.64
CA PRO A 150 11.05 -20.05 11.05
C PRO A 150 10.94 -18.64 11.63
N PHE A 151 10.29 -18.45 12.79
CA PHE A 151 10.01 -17.14 13.39
C PHE A 151 11.24 -16.53 14.09
N ASP A 152 12.28 -16.22 13.34
CA ASP A 152 13.38 -15.42 13.85
C ASP A 152 12.94 -13.96 14.05
N TYR A 153 12.77 -13.56 15.31
CA TYR A 153 12.25 -12.23 15.66
C TYR A 153 13.23 -11.09 15.37
N LEU A 154 14.49 -11.40 15.01
CA LEU A 154 15.45 -10.40 14.55
C LEU A 154 15.43 -10.21 13.03
N GLN A 155 14.72 -11.06 12.29
CA GLN A 155 14.60 -10.98 10.84
C GLN A 155 13.49 -9.99 10.48
N GLU A 156 13.86 -8.82 9.95
CA GLU A 156 12.90 -7.76 9.62
C GLU A 156 12.46 -7.84 8.15
N SER A 157 13.41 -7.93 7.23
CA SER A 157 13.11 -7.95 5.79
C SER A 157 14.25 -8.51 4.94
N VAL A 158 13.99 -8.65 3.64
CA VAL A 158 15.00 -8.81 2.61
C VAL A 158 14.89 -7.63 1.64
N LEU A 159 16.02 -7.06 1.24
CA LEU A 159 16.12 -6.07 0.18
C LEU A 159 16.79 -6.71 -1.03
N GLY A 160 16.25 -6.48 -2.22
CA GLY A 160 16.83 -6.94 -3.48
C GLY A 160 18.20 -6.34 -3.76
N ALA A 161 18.94 -6.84 -4.74
CA ALA A 161 20.11 -6.14 -5.25
C ALA A 161 19.71 -4.75 -5.83
N PHE A 162 20.62 -3.78 -5.75
CA PHE A 162 20.46 -2.39 -6.20
C PHE A 162 19.43 -1.55 -5.41
N HIS A 163 19.03 -1.99 -4.22
CA HIS A 163 18.10 -1.26 -3.37
C HIS A 163 18.78 -0.04 -2.72
N PRO A 164 18.23 1.19 -2.87
CA PRO A 164 18.74 2.41 -2.25
C PRO A 164 18.68 2.36 -0.73
N LEU A 165 19.77 2.81 -0.11
CA LEU A 165 19.94 2.88 1.33
C LEU A 165 20.56 4.21 1.73
N LEU A 166 20.28 4.66 2.95
CA LEU A 166 21.04 5.71 3.62
C LEU A 166 21.72 5.12 4.85
N VAL A 167 23.06 5.12 4.85
CA VAL A 167 23.85 4.62 5.97
C VAL A 167 23.92 5.66 7.07
N SER A 168 23.35 5.32 8.22
CA SER A 168 23.39 6.18 9.41
C SER A 168 24.72 6.07 10.13
N HIS A 169 25.16 4.83 10.38
CA HIS A 169 26.43 4.49 11.05
C HIS A 169 26.75 3.01 10.89
N PHE A 170 27.95 2.61 11.32
CA PHE A 170 28.37 1.21 11.40
C PHE A 170 28.39 0.71 12.86
N SER A 171 28.23 -0.60 13.02
CA SER A 171 28.51 -1.30 14.29
C SER A 171 29.97 -1.09 14.73
N LYS A 172 30.27 -1.36 16.00
CA LYS A 172 31.62 -1.13 16.56
C LYS A 172 32.70 -1.96 15.87
N ASP A 173 32.36 -3.16 15.45
CA ASP A 173 33.24 -4.07 14.68
C ASP A 173 33.29 -3.76 13.17
N GLY A 174 32.47 -2.83 12.68
CA GLY A 174 32.35 -2.47 11.26
C GLY A 174 31.66 -3.52 10.38
N ALA A 175 31.24 -4.67 10.93
CA ALA A 175 30.65 -5.76 10.15
C ALA A 175 29.21 -5.47 9.68
N TRP A 176 28.52 -4.52 10.34
CA TRP A 176 27.15 -4.15 10.05
C TRP A 176 27.00 -2.64 9.86
N ALA A 177 26.10 -2.26 8.96
CA ALA A 177 25.65 -0.89 8.75
C ALA A 177 24.20 -0.77 9.22
N PHE A 178 23.90 0.22 10.05
CA PHE A 178 22.52 0.59 10.36
C PHE A 178 22.02 1.55 9.28
N VAL A 179 20.97 1.14 8.57
CA VAL A 179 20.50 1.78 7.34
C VAL A 179 19.02 2.11 7.38
N LYS A 180 18.64 3.18 6.68
CA LYS A 180 17.27 3.47 6.27
C LYS A 180 17.07 2.96 4.84
N SER A 181 15.91 2.39 4.53
CA SER A 181 15.42 2.17 3.16
C SER A 181 14.14 3.00 2.89
N ASP A 182 13.49 2.79 1.75
CA ASP A 182 12.17 3.35 1.42
C ASP A 182 11.06 2.98 2.41
N SER A 183 11.23 1.91 3.19
CA SER A 183 10.12 1.30 3.94
C SER A 183 10.44 0.86 5.36
N LEU A 184 11.72 0.85 5.78
CA LEU A 184 12.14 0.38 7.10
C LEU A 184 13.52 0.89 7.52
N TRP A 185 13.87 0.60 8.76
CA TRP A 185 15.21 0.75 9.33
C TRP A 185 15.73 -0.61 9.80
N GLY A 186 17.05 -0.81 9.75
CA GLY A 186 17.67 -2.01 10.33
C GLY A 186 19.15 -2.15 10.03
N PHE A 187 19.75 -3.23 10.50
CA PHE A 187 21.13 -3.60 10.24
C PHE A 187 21.25 -4.47 8.99
N VAL A 188 22.17 -4.13 8.10
CA VAL A 188 22.59 -4.95 6.96
C VAL A 188 24.08 -5.22 7.07
N ARG A 189 24.57 -6.31 6.47
CA ARG A 189 26.01 -6.58 6.47
C ARG A 189 26.73 -5.54 5.61
N SER A 190 27.80 -4.96 6.15
CA SER A 190 28.57 -3.92 5.46
C SER A 190 29.13 -4.36 4.11
N LYS A 191 29.42 -5.66 3.96
CA LYS A 191 29.92 -6.25 2.71
C LYS A 191 28.86 -6.40 1.61
N ASP A 192 27.57 -6.35 1.97
CA ASP A 192 26.46 -6.54 1.03
C ASP A 192 25.97 -5.19 0.46
N ILE A 193 26.64 -4.08 0.81
CA ILE A 193 26.33 -2.73 0.35
C ILE A 193 27.54 -2.06 -0.32
N LYS A 194 27.25 -1.15 -1.25
CA LYS A 194 28.21 -0.21 -1.83
C LYS A 194 27.84 1.21 -1.42
N LEU A 195 28.74 1.89 -0.72
CA LEU A 195 28.62 3.32 -0.43
C LEU A 195 28.76 4.12 -1.73
N LEU A 196 27.99 5.18 -1.85
CA LEU A 196 28.00 6.10 -2.97
C LEU A 196 28.38 7.50 -2.50
N THR A 197 29.06 8.25 -3.35
CA THR A 197 29.13 9.70 -3.26
C THR A 197 27.78 10.30 -3.67
N LYS A 198 27.54 11.57 -3.30
CA LYS A 198 26.32 12.28 -3.74
C LYS A 198 26.19 12.31 -5.27
N SER A 199 27.30 12.55 -5.98
CA SER A 199 27.30 12.54 -7.45
C SER A 199 26.93 11.18 -8.03
N GLU A 200 27.42 10.08 -7.44
CA GLU A 200 27.05 8.73 -7.89
C GLU A 200 25.58 8.42 -7.59
N ALA A 201 25.04 8.86 -6.45
CA ALA A 201 23.62 8.71 -6.13
C ALA A 201 22.72 9.53 -7.08
N ASP A 202 23.13 10.76 -7.41
CA ASP A 202 22.44 11.61 -8.39
C ASP A 202 22.51 11.02 -9.81
N GLU A 203 23.65 10.42 -10.19
CA GLU A 203 23.78 9.67 -11.45
C GLU A 203 22.89 8.44 -11.45
N PHE A 204 22.86 7.68 -10.35
CA PHE A 204 22.09 6.45 -10.24
C PHE A 204 20.60 6.66 -10.47
N GLN A 205 20.03 7.75 -9.92
CA GLN A 205 18.63 8.12 -10.12
C GLN A 205 18.26 8.43 -11.58
N ARG A 206 19.24 8.71 -12.45
CA ARG A 206 19.01 9.06 -13.86
C ARG A 206 19.01 7.85 -14.80
N TYR A 207 19.35 6.66 -14.31
CA TYR A 207 19.29 5.46 -15.15
C TYR A 207 17.85 5.07 -15.49
N LYS A 208 17.74 4.19 -16.48
CA LYS A 208 16.50 3.44 -16.71
C LYS A 208 16.46 2.25 -15.77
N PHE A 209 15.25 1.82 -15.41
CA PHE A 209 15.04 0.73 -14.47
C PHE A 209 14.14 -0.34 -15.05
N ALA A 210 14.47 -1.59 -14.74
CA ALA A 210 13.74 -2.79 -15.12
C ALA A 210 13.56 -3.69 -13.89
N VAL A 211 12.71 -4.71 -14.02
CA VAL A 211 12.31 -5.61 -12.94
C VAL A 211 12.54 -7.07 -13.34
N PHE A 212 12.82 -7.91 -12.35
CA PHE A 212 12.89 -9.36 -12.59
C PHE A 212 11.50 -9.99 -12.66
N THR A 213 11.35 -10.94 -13.57
CA THR A 213 10.15 -11.76 -13.74
C THR A 213 10.38 -13.22 -13.38
N LYS A 214 11.60 -13.59 -12.97
CA LYS A 214 12.00 -14.92 -12.51
C LYS A 214 12.74 -14.81 -11.18
N ASP A 215 12.49 -15.75 -10.29
CA ASP A 215 13.23 -15.91 -9.04
C ASP A 215 14.37 -16.93 -9.19
N ASN A 216 15.45 -16.73 -8.44
CA ASN A 216 16.54 -17.69 -8.29
C ASN A 216 17.36 -17.99 -9.55
N GLU A 217 17.32 -17.11 -10.55
CA GLU A 217 18.20 -17.19 -11.72
C GLU A 217 19.56 -16.54 -11.41
N ALA A 218 20.66 -17.20 -11.79
CA ALA A 218 22.00 -16.71 -11.48
C ALA A 218 22.37 -15.50 -12.37
N ILE A 219 22.52 -14.33 -11.75
CA ILE A 219 23.05 -13.14 -12.42
C ILE A 219 24.57 -13.13 -12.30
N LYS A 220 25.23 -12.90 -13.44
CA LYS A 220 26.69 -12.99 -13.58
C LYS A 220 27.27 -11.72 -14.18
N ASP A 221 28.54 -11.45 -13.89
CA ASP A 221 29.32 -10.43 -14.58
C ASP A 221 29.71 -10.87 -16.01
N GLU A 222 30.37 -10.00 -16.76
CA GLU A 222 30.84 -10.29 -18.12
C GLU A 222 31.89 -11.41 -18.19
N ASN A 223 32.56 -11.71 -17.08
CA ASN A 223 33.54 -12.80 -16.97
C ASN A 223 32.87 -14.13 -16.56
N GLY A 224 31.55 -14.15 -16.34
CA GLY A 224 30.80 -15.32 -15.92
C GLY A 224 30.84 -15.60 -14.40
N ASN A 225 31.38 -14.68 -13.59
CA ASN A 225 31.36 -14.81 -12.13
C ASN A 225 29.97 -14.53 -11.59
N PHE A 226 29.54 -15.33 -10.60
CA PHE A 226 28.27 -15.12 -9.92
C PHE A 226 28.27 -13.81 -9.13
N LEU A 227 27.19 -13.03 -9.28
CA LEU A 227 26.94 -11.81 -8.53
C LEU A 227 25.86 -12.03 -7.46
N PHE A 228 24.64 -12.37 -7.90
CA PHE A 228 23.49 -12.61 -7.05
C PHE A 228 22.42 -13.41 -7.79
N TYR A 229 21.40 -13.87 -7.07
CA TYR A 229 20.22 -14.49 -7.67
C TYR A 229 19.15 -13.46 -7.97
N SER A 230 18.49 -13.55 -9.14
CA SER A 230 17.34 -12.73 -9.48
C SER A 230 16.24 -12.88 -8.43
N ARG A 231 15.50 -11.80 -8.22
CA ARG A 231 14.38 -11.76 -7.29
C ARG A 231 13.28 -10.85 -7.82
N ILE A 232 12.12 -11.42 -8.09
CA ILE A 232 10.86 -10.70 -8.33
C ILE A 232 10.63 -9.73 -7.17
N GLY A 233 10.41 -8.46 -7.49
CA GLY A 233 10.36 -7.36 -6.54
C GLY A 233 11.61 -6.47 -6.56
N SER A 234 12.75 -6.96 -7.04
CA SER A 234 13.97 -6.16 -7.18
C SER A 234 13.94 -5.34 -8.47
N ILE A 235 14.47 -4.12 -8.37
CA ILE A 235 14.55 -3.16 -9.46
C ILE A 235 16.03 -2.94 -9.76
N PHE A 236 16.43 -3.09 -11.02
CA PHE A 236 17.84 -2.95 -11.43
C PHE A 236 18.00 -1.87 -12.51
N PRO A 237 19.14 -1.15 -12.49
CA PRO A 237 19.43 -0.13 -13.49
C PRO A 237 19.90 -0.76 -14.81
N TYR A 238 19.69 -0.06 -15.93
CA TYR A 238 20.30 -0.37 -17.22
C TYR A 238 20.53 0.90 -18.04
N ASP A 239 21.55 0.87 -18.90
CA ASP A 239 21.91 1.97 -19.80
C ASP A 239 21.37 1.75 -21.21
N SER A 240 21.36 0.49 -21.64
CA SER A 240 20.88 0.08 -22.95
C SER A 240 20.24 -1.31 -22.90
N GLU A 241 19.44 -1.61 -23.91
CA GLU A 241 18.86 -2.93 -24.12
C GLU A 241 18.90 -3.28 -25.60
N ASP A 242 19.01 -4.57 -25.89
CA ASP A 242 18.79 -5.12 -27.22
C ASP A 242 17.58 -6.07 -27.20
N TYR A 243 17.40 -6.86 -28.26
CA TYR A 243 16.27 -7.78 -28.33
C TYR A 243 16.31 -8.88 -27.24
N PHE A 244 17.49 -9.25 -26.76
CA PHE A 244 17.69 -10.39 -25.87
C PHE A 244 18.02 -9.98 -24.42
N SER A 245 18.55 -8.78 -24.20
CA SER A 245 19.17 -8.45 -22.91
C SER A 245 19.09 -6.97 -22.53
N PHE A 246 19.20 -6.72 -21.22
CA PHE A 246 19.51 -5.42 -20.62
C PHE A 246 20.99 -5.37 -20.26
N LYS A 247 21.63 -4.22 -20.46
CA LYS A 247 23.06 -3.99 -20.19
C LYS A 247 23.23 -2.81 -19.25
N PHE A 248 24.01 -2.99 -18.18
CA PHE A 248 24.29 -1.94 -17.21
C PHE A 248 25.78 -1.78 -17.00
N LYS A 249 26.34 -0.72 -17.61
CA LYS A 249 27.79 -0.49 -17.77
C LYS A 249 28.47 -1.78 -18.27
N ASN A 250 29.79 -1.79 -18.46
CA ASN A 250 30.50 -3.05 -18.77
C ASN A 250 30.64 -3.91 -17.49
N ASN A 251 29.53 -4.12 -16.78
CA ASN A 251 29.49 -4.73 -15.46
C ASN A 251 28.69 -6.03 -15.49
N PHE A 252 27.44 -5.98 -15.98
CA PHE A 252 26.61 -7.18 -16.16
C PHE A 252 25.60 -7.04 -17.30
N THR A 253 25.19 -8.19 -17.82
CA THR A 253 24.12 -8.34 -18.83
C THR A 253 23.02 -9.24 -18.25
N ILE A 254 21.77 -8.80 -18.31
CA ILE A 254 20.60 -9.55 -17.82
C ILE A 254 19.73 -9.98 -18.99
N SER A 255 19.47 -11.28 -19.10
CA SER A 255 18.57 -11.84 -20.11
C SER A 255 17.12 -11.35 -19.93
N LYS A 256 16.46 -11.00 -21.03
CA LYS A 256 15.02 -10.70 -21.07
C LYS A 256 14.13 -11.93 -20.81
N GLU A 257 14.73 -13.12 -20.74
CA GLU A 257 14.08 -14.32 -20.21
C GLU A 257 13.75 -14.18 -18.71
N TYR A 258 14.60 -13.48 -17.96
CA TYR A 258 14.50 -13.37 -16.50
C TYR A 258 13.99 -12.01 -16.03
N ALA A 259 13.90 -11.02 -16.93
CA ALA A 259 13.58 -9.65 -16.60
C ALA A 259 12.82 -8.94 -17.72
N LYS A 260 12.08 -7.90 -17.35
CA LYS A 260 11.34 -7.02 -18.27
C LYS A 260 11.38 -5.58 -17.77
N GLN A 261 11.01 -4.64 -18.65
CA GLN A 261 10.54 -3.34 -18.18
C GLN A 261 9.31 -3.54 -17.28
N PHE A 262 8.96 -2.52 -16.48
CA PHE A 262 7.77 -2.56 -15.62
C PHE A 262 6.53 -3.04 -16.41
N GLN A 263 5.86 -4.06 -15.87
CA GLN A 263 4.81 -4.75 -16.60
C GLN A 263 3.48 -4.02 -16.45
N THR A 264 2.68 -4.00 -17.53
CA THR A 264 1.29 -3.58 -17.45
C THR A 264 0.48 -4.57 -16.60
N ILE A 265 -0.42 -4.06 -15.79
CA ILE A 265 -1.33 -4.83 -14.95
C ILE A 265 -2.48 -5.34 -15.81
N ASN A 266 -2.41 -6.60 -16.20
CA ASN A 266 -3.46 -7.32 -16.92
C ASN A 266 -3.47 -8.78 -16.46
N SER A 267 -4.53 -9.53 -16.80
CA SER A 267 -4.68 -10.94 -16.38
C SER A 267 -3.43 -11.78 -16.68
N GLN A 268 -2.87 -11.65 -17.88
CA GLN A 268 -1.75 -12.48 -18.31
C GLN A 268 -0.51 -12.24 -17.45
N ASN A 269 -0.08 -10.98 -17.32
CA ASN A 269 1.13 -10.64 -16.59
C ASN A 269 0.99 -10.91 -15.08
N LEU A 270 -0.19 -10.65 -14.50
CA LEU A 270 -0.51 -10.94 -13.11
C LEU A 270 -0.42 -12.45 -12.84
N LYS A 271 -1.13 -13.26 -13.62
CA LYS A 271 -1.16 -14.72 -13.47
C LYS A 271 0.21 -15.36 -13.73
N THR A 272 0.95 -14.91 -14.75
CA THR A 272 2.31 -15.39 -15.01
C THR A 272 3.22 -15.09 -13.81
N THR A 273 3.20 -13.86 -13.28
CA THR A 273 4.05 -13.50 -12.13
C THR A 273 3.66 -14.27 -10.86
N LEU A 274 2.36 -14.51 -10.63
CA LEU A 274 1.90 -15.36 -9.53
C LEU A 274 2.40 -16.80 -9.66
N ASN A 275 2.36 -17.38 -10.87
CA ASN A 275 2.81 -18.75 -11.10
C ASN A 275 4.31 -18.96 -10.81
N GLU A 276 5.14 -17.93 -10.95
CA GLU A 276 6.55 -18.02 -10.55
C GLU A 276 6.74 -18.04 -9.03
N LEU A 277 5.77 -17.53 -8.26
CA LEU A 277 5.84 -17.39 -6.81
C LEU A 277 5.05 -18.47 -6.06
N LEU A 278 4.00 -19.02 -6.67
CA LEU A 278 3.14 -20.03 -6.06
C LEU A 278 3.94 -21.25 -5.61
N GLY A 279 3.68 -21.71 -4.39
CA GLY A 279 4.37 -22.85 -3.79
C GLY A 279 5.67 -22.51 -3.05
N GLN A 280 6.19 -21.28 -3.16
CA GLN A 280 7.34 -20.85 -2.33
C GLN A 280 7.00 -21.01 -0.84
N ASN A 281 7.89 -21.64 -0.08
CA ASN A 281 7.74 -21.77 1.37
C ASN A 281 7.68 -20.40 2.07
N TYR A 282 6.92 -20.35 3.15
CA TYR A 282 6.82 -19.18 4.02
C TYR A 282 8.14 -18.91 4.74
N GLY A 283 8.62 -17.66 4.72
CA GLY A 283 9.75 -17.18 5.50
C GLY A 283 9.41 -15.90 6.25
N TRP A 284 9.26 -16.00 7.57
CA TRP A 284 9.00 -14.87 8.46
C TRP A 284 10.06 -13.78 8.29
N GLY A 285 9.67 -12.53 8.03
CA GLY A 285 10.63 -11.45 7.84
C GLY A 285 11.52 -11.61 6.60
N GLY A 286 11.25 -12.60 5.74
CA GLY A 286 12.13 -13.02 4.66
C GLY A 286 13.26 -13.97 5.10
N GLU A 287 13.10 -14.73 6.18
CA GLU A 287 13.99 -15.83 6.58
C GLU A 287 14.37 -16.71 5.37
N ASN A 288 15.66 -17.07 5.26
CA ASN A 288 16.26 -17.74 4.09
C ASN A 288 16.07 -17.00 2.75
N LYS A 289 15.90 -15.68 2.81
CA LYS A 289 15.58 -14.84 1.65
C LYS A 289 14.26 -15.19 0.97
N LEU A 290 13.33 -15.82 1.68
CA LEU A 290 11.99 -16.11 1.18
C LEU A 290 11.08 -14.88 1.32
N ARG A 291 9.76 -15.09 1.37
CA ARG A 291 8.77 -14.04 1.59
C ARG A 291 7.86 -14.41 2.76
N ASP A 292 7.31 -13.38 3.39
CA ASP A 292 6.13 -13.48 4.24
C ASP A 292 4.93 -12.84 3.53
N CYS A 293 3.77 -12.84 4.18
CA CYS A 293 2.53 -12.31 3.62
C CYS A 293 2.68 -10.92 2.95
N SER A 294 3.34 -9.99 3.62
CA SER A 294 3.46 -8.60 3.17
C SER A 294 4.63 -8.37 2.23
N LEU A 295 5.75 -9.08 2.42
CA LEU A 295 6.88 -9.02 1.50
C LEU A 295 6.53 -9.65 0.14
N PHE A 296 5.75 -10.74 0.14
CA PHE A 296 5.16 -11.33 -1.07
C PHE A 296 4.37 -10.29 -1.87
N ILE A 297 3.45 -9.60 -1.23
CA ILE A 297 2.60 -8.60 -1.88
C ILE A 297 3.45 -7.41 -2.39
N LYS A 298 4.39 -6.91 -1.59
CA LYS A 298 5.29 -5.82 -2.02
C LYS A 298 6.12 -6.22 -3.24
N ASP A 299 6.75 -7.38 -3.21
CA ASP A 299 7.59 -7.88 -4.31
C ASP A 299 6.76 -8.14 -5.58
N TYR A 300 5.57 -8.71 -5.42
CA TYR A 300 4.64 -8.95 -6.53
C TYR A 300 4.24 -7.64 -7.23
N PHE A 301 3.79 -6.64 -6.47
CA PHE A 301 3.31 -5.36 -7.02
C PHE A 301 4.43 -4.47 -7.56
N SER A 302 5.65 -4.57 -7.05
CA SER A 302 6.80 -3.82 -7.55
C SER A 302 7.11 -4.14 -9.01
N SER A 303 6.84 -5.38 -9.46
CA SER A 303 6.97 -5.82 -10.86
C SER A 303 6.07 -5.05 -11.83
N PHE A 304 5.03 -4.41 -11.30
CA PHE A 304 4.03 -3.65 -12.05
C PHE A 304 4.15 -2.14 -11.81
N GLY A 305 5.19 -1.66 -11.11
CA GLY A 305 5.39 -0.24 -10.84
C GLY A 305 4.56 0.29 -9.67
N VAL A 306 4.09 -0.57 -8.76
CA VAL A 306 3.24 -0.19 -7.63
C VAL A 306 4.01 -0.35 -6.32
N TRP A 307 4.19 0.76 -5.60
CA TRP A 307 4.90 0.75 -4.34
C TRP A 307 3.97 0.39 -3.19
N LEU A 308 4.45 -0.46 -2.28
CA LEU A 308 3.77 -0.79 -1.04
C LEU A 308 4.76 -0.73 0.14
N PRO A 309 4.30 -0.34 1.34
CA PRO A 309 5.12 -0.39 2.54
C PRO A 309 5.43 -1.85 2.93
N ARG A 310 6.44 -2.05 3.78
CA ARG A 310 6.92 -3.39 4.14
C ARG A 310 5.90 -4.23 4.93
N ASN A 311 5.19 -3.60 5.86
CA ASN A 311 4.43 -4.29 6.90
C ASN A 311 2.93 -4.37 6.57
N SER A 312 2.30 -5.51 6.85
CA SER A 312 0.88 -5.78 6.57
C SER A 312 -0.07 -4.73 7.13
N LYS A 313 0.19 -4.20 8.33
CA LYS A 313 -0.61 -3.12 8.94
C LYS A 313 -0.58 -1.83 8.11
N ALA A 314 0.60 -1.46 7.59
CA ALA A 314 0.75 -0.27 6.76
C ALA A 314 0.14 -0.50 5.37
N GLN A 315 0.33 -1.67 4.76
CA GLN A 315 -0.38 -2.05 3.53
C GLN A 315 -1.90 -2.06 3.72
N GLY A 316 -2.34 -2.43 4.92
CA GLY A 316 -3.71 -2.32 5.43
C GLY A 316 -4.31 -0.91 5.42
N GLN A 317 -3.51 0.12 5.12
CA GLN A 317 -3.93 1.52 5.06
C GLN A 317 -3.77 2.15 3.66
N ILE A 318 -3.22 1.42 2.69
CA ILE A 318 -3.01 1.91 1.32
C ILE A 318 -4.28 1.79 0.49
N GLY A 319 -4.50 2.73 -0.42
CA GLY A 319 -5.64 2.73 -1.35
C GLY A 319 -6.96 3.09 -0.68
N ARG A 320 -8.07 2.73 -1.33
CA ARG A 320 -9.42 2.92 -0.76
C ARG A 320 -9.71 1.83 0.27
N VAL A 321 -9.57 2.17 1.54
CA VAL A 321 -9.88 1.30 2.67
C VAL A 321 -11.38 1.24 2.93
N ILE A 322 -11.97 0.06 2.80
CA ILE A 322 -13.35 -0.22 3.16
C ILE A 322 -13.35 -1.05 4.44
N ASN A 323 -13.93 -0.49 5.50
CA ASN A 323 -13.99 -1.12 6.81
C ASN A 323 -14.98 -2.31 6.80
N LEU A 324 -14.51 -3.48 7.21
CA LEU A 324 -15.29 -4.71 7.34
C LEU A 324 -15.34 -5.20 8.80
N LYS A 325 -14.77 -4.44 9.73
CA LYS A 325 -14.76 -4.74 11.16
C LYS A 325 -16.19 -4.75 11.71
N ASN A 326 -16.48 -5.71 12.58
CA ASN A 326 -17.77 -5.94 13.22
C ASN A 326 -18.92 -6.40 12.27
N LEU A 327 -18.65 -6.61 10.98
CA LEU A 327 -19.61 -7.27 10.09
C LEU A 327 -19.60 -8.79 10.31
N THR A 328 -20.76 -9.42 10.12
CA THR A 328 -20.88 -10.88 10.05
C THR A 328 -20.18 -11.42 8.81
N ASN A 329 -19.86 -12.71 8.78
CA ASN A 329 -19.20 -13.34 7.63
C ASN A 329 -20.00 -13.23 6.34
N ASN A 330 -21.33 -13.26 6.40
CA ASN A 330 -22.19 -13.08 5.22
C ASN A 330 -22.12 -11.64 4.71
N GLU A 331 -22.24 -10.65 5.60
CA GLU A 331 -22.10 -9.24 5.21
C GLU A 331 -20.71 -8.95 4.63
N LYS A 332 -19.64 -9.54 5.19
CA LYS A 332 -18.29 -9.42 4.61
C LYS A 332 -18.22 -10.01 3.20
N LYS A 333 -18.79 -11.20 2.97
CA LYS A 333 -18.85 -11.82 1.64
C LYS A 333 -19.59 -10.91 0.66
N ASP A 334 -20.74 -10.35 1.05
CA ASP A 334 -21.53 -9.45 0.21
C ASP A 334 -20.75 -8.18 -0.14
N MET A 335 -20.07 -7.59 0.84
CA MET A 335 -19.21 -6.41 0.62
C MET A 335 -18.05 -6.72 -0.32
N ILE A 336 -17.34 -7.85 -0.12
CA ILE A 336 -16.22 -8.26 -0.98
C ILE A 336 -16.73 -8.52 -2.40
N LYS A 337 -17.81 -9.29 -2.57
CA LYS A 337 -18.42 -9.54 -3.90
C LYS A 337 -18.82 -8.26 -4.61
N LYS A 338 -19.32 -7.27 -3.87
CA LYS A 338 -19.83 -6.02 -4.44
C LYS A 338 -18.74 -5.05 -4.86
N TYR A 339 -17.65 -4.94 -4.08
CA TYR A 339 -16.69 -3.84 -4.25
C TYR A 339 -15.25 -4.30 -4.54
N ALA A 340 -14.88 -5.53 -4.21
CA ALA A 340 -13.52 -5.99 -4.42
C ALA A 340 -13.25 -6.25 -5.91
N ILE A 341 -12.14 -5.72 -6.39
CA ILE A 341 -11.62 -5.95 -7.74
C ILE A 341 -10.57 -7.07 -7.64
N PRO A 342 -10.72 -8.19 -8.38
CA PRO A 342 -9.71 -9.26 -8.41
C PRO A 342 -8.32 -8.71 -8.68
N PHE A 343 -7.32 -9.26 -8.00
CA PHE A 343 -5.91 -8.84 -8.01
C PHE A 343 -5.60 -7.43 -7.52
N LEU A 344 -6.56 -6.49 -7.49
CA LEU A 344 -6.31 -5.08 -7.13
C LEU A 344 -6.88 -4.70 -5.76
N THR A 345 -7.34 -5.69 -5.01
CA THR A 345 -7.86 -5.51 -3.65
C THR A 345 -7.06 -6.35 -2.68
N LEU A 346 -6.53 -5.71 -1.64
CA LEU A 346 -5.91 -6.40 -0.51
C LEU A 346 -6.96 -6.66 0.57
N LEU A 347 -6.90 -7.82 1.21
CA LEU A 347 -7.72 -8.17 2.36
C LEU A 347 -6.83 -8.18 3.61
N TYR A 348 -7.14 -7.33 4.58
CA TYR A 348 -6.29 -7.12 5.75
C TYR A 348 -6.94 -7.59 7.05
N MET A 349 -6.14 -8.27 7.87
CA MET A 349 -6.42 -8.58 9.27
C MET A 349 -5.16 -8.35 10.11
N PRO A 350 -5.27 -8.12 11.43
CA PRO A 350 -4.10 -8.00 12.28
C PRO A 350 -3.16 -9.20 12.11
N GLY A 351 -1.93 -8.93 11.67
CA GLY A 351 -0.88 -9.93 11.47
C GLY A 351 -0.89 -10.66 10.11
N HIS A 352 -1.84 -10.40 9.21
CA HIS A 352 -1.87 -11.06 7.89
C HIS A 352 -2.52 -10.18 6.81
N ILE A 353 -2.03 -10.32 5.57
CA ILE A 353 -2.58 -9.63 4.41
C ILE A 353 -2.59 -10.55 3.19
N MET A 354 -3.60 -10.39 2.34
CA MET A 354 -3.86 -11.28 1.22
C MET A 354 -4.25 -10.47 -0.02
N ILE A 355 -3.97 -11.00 -1.22
CA ILE A 355 -4.51 -10.46 -2.47
C ILE A 355 -5.85 -11.15 -2.72
N TYR A 356 -6.95 -10.40 -2.87
CA TYR A 356 -8.22 -10.97 -3.33
C TYR A 356 -8.07 -11.45 -4.77
N ALA A 357 -8.30 -12.73 -5.02
CA ALA A 357 -8.04 -13.37 -6.31
C ALA A 357 -9.30 -13.50 -7.17
N GLY A 358 -10.47 -13.15 -6.62
CA GLY A 358 -11.76 -13.20 -7.31
C GLY A 358 -12.67 -14.33 -6.80
N ASP A 359 -13.79 -14.51 -7.50
CA ASP A 359 -14.78 -15.55 -7.23
C ASP A 359 -14.60 -16.72 -8.20
N ILE A 360 -14.54 -17.93 -7.67
CA ILE A 360 -14.53 -19.19 -8.45
C ILE A 360 -15.77 -19.98 -8.05
N ASN A 361 -16.74 -20.10 -8.96
CA ASN A 361 -17.98 -20.86 -8.77
C ASN A 361 -18.73 -20.50 -7.46
N GLY A 362 -18.81 -19.22 -7.12
CA GLY A 362 -19.47 -18.69 -5.93
C GLY A 362 -18.58 -18.59 -4.69
N THR A 363 -17.34 -19.08 -4.77
CA THR A 363 -16.37 -19.12 -3.67
C THR A 363 -15.35 -17.99 -3.80
N LEU A 364 -15.25 -17.16 -2.76
CA LEU A 364 -14.27 -16.07 -2.71
C LEU A 364 -12.87 -16.63 -2.43
N THR A 365 -11.93 -16.27 -3.29
CA THR A 365 -10.55 -16.77 -3.24
C THR A 365 -9.54 -15.66 -2.99
N SER A 366 -8.37 -16.05 -2.51
CA SER A 366 -7.23 -15.18 -2.27
C SER A 366 -5.92 -15.87 -2.61
N VAL A 367 -4.90 -15.07 -2.93
CA VAL A 367 -3.50 -15.51 -3.00
C VAL A 367 -2.73 -14.85 -1.88
N HIS A 368 -1.98 -15.63 -1.11
CA HIS A 368 -1.24 -15.13 0.05
C HIS A 368 -0.14 -16.09 0.47
N ASP A 369 0.88 -15.55 1.14
CA ASP A 369 1.90 -16.35 1.84
C ASP A 369 1.53 -16.45 3.32
N SER A 370 1.13 -17.64 3.78
CA SER A 370 0.65 -17.84 5.15
C SER A 370 1.33 -19.03 5.81
N TRP A 371 1.67 -18.85 7.08
CA TRP A 371 2.19 -19.93 7.91
C TRP A 371 1.12 -21.00 8.17
N GLY A 372 0.03 -20.62 8.85
CA GLY A 372 -1.03 -21.55 9.21
C GLY A 372 -2.17 -20.91 9.98
N ILE A 373 -3.27 -21.66 10.11
CA ILE A 373 -4.47 -21.26 10.84
C ILE A 373 -4.37 -21.73 12.29
N LYS A 374 -4.74 -20.88 13.24
CA LYS A 374 -4.75 -21.23 14.66
C LYS A 374 -5.80 -22.31 14.96
N THR A 375 -5.40 -23.36 15.69
CA THR A 375 -6.29 -24.42 16.16
C THR A 375 -6.76 -24.16 17.61
N LYS A 376 -7.82 -24.88 18.04
CA LYS A 376 -8.47 -24.74 19.36
C LYS A 376 -7.52 -25.04 20.53
N ASP A 377 -6.54 -25.91 20.33
CA ASP A 377 -5.48 -26.26 21.29
C ASP A 377 -4.28 -25.29 21.26
N ASN A 378 -4.41 -24.15 20.57
CA ASN A 378 -3.36 -23.14 20.32
C ASN A 378 -2.20 -23.61 19.42
N GLY A 379 -2.33 -24.77 18.76
CA GLY A 379 -1.46 -25.20 17.67
C GLY A 379 -1.63 -24.40 16.38
N ARG A 380 -1.08 -24.93 15.28
CA ARG A 380 -1.27 -24.41 13.92
C ARG A 380 -1.66 -25.54 12.97
N ALA A 381 -2.59 -25.24 12.08
CA ALA A 381 -2.90 -26.05 10.91
C ALA A 381 -2.22 -25.42 9.69
N MET A 382 -1.33 -26.16 9.06
CA MET A 382 -0.29 -25.61 8.19
C MET A 382 -0.75 -25.34 6.77
N ILE A 383 -0.38 -24.16 6.26
CA ILE A 383 -0.37 -23.82 4.83
C ILE A 383 1.10 -23.76 4.39
N GLY A 384 1.90 -22.92 5.05
CA GLY A 384 3.36 -22.88 5.01
C GLY A 384 3.98 -22.37 3.71
N LYS A 385 3.22 -21.70 2.84
CA LYS A 385 3.65 -21.27 1.51
C LYS A 385 2.73 -20.23 0.88
N ILE A 386 3.18 -19.66 -0.24
CA ILE A 386 2.35 -18.89 -1.17
C ILE A 386 1.33 -19.83 -1.80
N ALA A 387 0.04 -19.60 -1.54
CA ALA A 387 -1.04 -20.48 -1.99
C ALA A 387 -2.30 -19.71 -2.43
N ILE A 388 -3.06 -20.35 -3.32
CA ILE A 388 -4.45 -20.00 -3.65
C ILE A 388 -5.36 -20.74 -2.66
N THR A 389 -6.15 -19.98 -1.88
CA THR A 389 -7.12 -20.54 -0.92
C THR A 389 -8.46 -19.82 -1.03
N ASP A 390 -9.53 -20.46 -0.56
CA ASP A 390 -10.74 -19.73 -0.20
C ASP A 390 -10.52 -18.95 1.11
N LEU A 391 -11.44 -18.03 1.43
CA LEU A 391 -11.39 -17.24 2.66
C LEU A 391 -11.86 -18.00 3.92
N GLU A 392 -12.30 -19.25 3.78
CA GLU A 392 -12.80 -20.11 4.85
C GLU A 392 -11.96 -21.40 5.00
N ILE A 393 -10.69 -21.36 4.57
CA ILE A 393 -9.83 -22.54 4.57
C ILE A 393 -9.71 -23.12 5.98
N GLY A 394 -9.92 -24.44 6.07
CA GLY A 394 -9.93 -25.15 7.35
C GLY A 394 -11.30 -25.22 8.04
N LYS A 395 -12.38 -24.67 7.47
CA LYS A 395 -13.74 -24.73 8.05
C LYS A 395 -14.26 -26.15 8.33
N GLU A 396 -13.87 -27.12 7.52
CA GLU A 396 -14.24 -28.54 7.70
C GLU A 396 -13.34 -29.27 8.72
N ASN A 397 -12.30 -28.62 9.24
CA ASN A 397 -11.39 -29.21 10.20
C ASN A 397 -11.88 -28.93 11.64
N GLU A 398 -12.24 -30.00 12.36
CA GLU A 398 -12.78 -29.91 13.73
C GLU A 398 -11.86 -29.21 14.74
N SER A 399 -10.55 -29.19 14.48
CA SER A 399 -9.57 -28.49 15.32
C SER A 399 -9.58 -26.97 15.13
N ILE A 400 -10.27 -26.44 14.12
CA ILE A 400 -10.35 -25.01 13.81
C ILE A 400 -11.74 -24.48 14.22
N SER A 401 -11.81 -23.28 14.79
CA SER A 401 -13.08 -22.61 15.09
C SER A 401 -13.45 -21.61 14.00
N ASP A 402 -14.73 -21.29 13.86
CA ASP A 402 -15.19 -20.34 12.84
C ASP A 402 -14.54 -18.96 13.03
N GLU A 403 -14.28 -18.53 14.26
CA GLU A 403 -13.60 -17.27 14.58
C GLU A 403 -12.11 -17.28 14.18
N ALA A 404 -11.52 -18.47 13.99
CA ALA A 404 -10.14 -18.62 13.59
C ALA A 404 -9.93 -18.47 12.08
N LEU A 405 -10.99 -18.64 11.27
CA LEU A 405 -10.97 -18.53 9.81
C LEU A 405 -10.54 -17.14 9.33
N LEU A 406 -9.96 -17.09 8.12
CA LEU A 406 -9.48 -15.85 7.51
C LEU A 406 -10.61 -14.83 7.38
N LEU A 407 -11.75 -15.20 6.80
CA LEU A 407 -12.93 -14.34 6.63
C LEU A 407 -13.40 -13.69 7.93
N SER A 408 -13.44 -14.47 9.02
CA SER A 408 -13.86 -13.99 10.34
C SER A 408 -12.92 -12.92 10.89
N LYS A 409 -11.63 -12.99 10.55
CA LYS A 409 -10.60 -12.06 11.04
C LYS A 409 -10.34 -10.86 10.13
N ILE A 410 -10.76 -10.89 8.86
CA ILE A 410 -10.65 -9.74 7.96
C ILE A 410 -11.34 -8.51 8.58
N THR A 411 -10.60 -7.41 8.66
CA THR A 411 -11.04 -6.13 9.24
C THR A 411 -11.22 -5.03 8.20
N SER A 412 -10.55 -5.13 7.05
CA SER A 412 -10.76 -4.23 5.92
C SER A 412 -10.43 -4.89 4.59
N MET A 413 -10.96 -4.31 3.51
CA MET A 413 -10.48 -4.52 2.16
C MET A 413 -10.01 -3.20 1.56
N ASN A 414 -8.94 -3.26 0.77
CA ASN A 414 -8.21 -2.07 0.32
C ASN A 414 -8.02 -2.14 -1.18
N ILE A 415 -8.69 -1.28 -1.93
CA ILE A 415 -8.54 -1.21 -3.38
C ILE A 415 -7.32 -0.34 -3.66
N ILE A 416 -6.20 -0.98 -4.04
CA ILE A 416 -4.87 -0.34 -4.14
C ILE A 416 -4.61 0.30 -5.51
N ILE A 417 -5.41 -0.03 -6.52
CA ILE A 417 -5.34 0.57 -7.85
C ILE A 417 -6.75 0.77 -8.38
N GLN A 418 -7.13 2.03 -8.57
CA GLN A 418 -8.36 2.46 -9.20
C GLN A 418 -8.08 2.95 -10.62
N ASP A 419 -8.63 2.27 -11.62
CA ASP A 419 -8.71 2.84 -12.96
C ASP A 419 -9.74 3.98 -13.02
N GLU A 420 -9.75 4.74 -14.12
CA GLU A 420 -10.67 5.86 -14.33
C GLU A 420 -12.13 5.44 -14.11
N LYS A 421 -12.55 4.26 -14.61
CA LYS A 421 -13.91 3.75 -14.44
C LYS A 421 -14.24 3.51 -12.97
N SER A 422 -13.35 2.85 -12.24
CA SER A 422 -13.47 2.57 -10.82
C SER A 422 -13.52 3.87 -10.02
N ALA A 423 -12.75 4.88 -10.42
CA ALA A 423 -12.79 6.21 -9.82
C ALA A 423 -14.17 6.87 -9.98
N PHE A 424 -14.80 6.75 -11.15
CA PHE A 424 -16.17 7.22 -11.38
C PHE A 424 -17.20 6.40 -10.60
N GLN A 425 -17.13 5.06 -10.64
CA GLN A 425 -18.06 4.19 -9.88
C GLN A 425 -18.00 4.48 -8.38
N ASN A 426 -16.79 4.66 -7.85
CA ASN A 426 -16.56 4.88 -6.43
C ASN A 426 -16.86 6.30 -5.99
N GLY A 427 -16.54 7.28 -6.84
CA GLY A 427 -16.78 8.69 -6.56
C GLY A 427 -18.26 9.07 -6.66
N TYR A 428 -18.98 8.52 -7.63
CA TYR A 428 -20.36 8.90 -7.91
C TYR A 428 -21.40 7.83 -7.59
N GLY A 429 -21.00 6.59 -7.27
CA GLY A 429 -21.93 5.50 -7.01
C GLY A 429 -22.61 4.94 -8.27
N VAL A 430 -22.13 5.29 -9.46
CA VAL A 430 -22.64 4.77 -10.74
C VAL A 430 -22.08 3.37 -11.02
N LYS A 431 -22.75 2.61 -11.89
CA LYS A 431 -22.25 1.32 -12.39
C LYS A 431 -21.65 1.50 -13.77
N ILE A 432 -20.52 0.85 -14.06
CA ILE A 432 -19.90 0.88 -15.39
C ILE A 432 -19.68 -0.56 -15.86
N GLU A 433 -20.32 -0.92 -16.96
CA GLU A 433 -20.15 -2.20 -17.65
C GLU A 433 -19.60 -1.95 -19.04
N ASP A 434 -18.54 -2.68 -19.41
CA ASP A 434 -17.77 -2.45 -20.63
C ASP A 434 -17.39 -0.97 -20.79
N ASN A 435 -18.00 -0.26 -21.73
CA ASN A 435 -17.78 1.14 -22.02
C ASN A 435 -19.02 2.01 -21.77
N LYS A 436 -19.93 1.55 -20.90
CA LYS A 436 -21.19 2.22 -20.60
C LYS A 436 -21.35 2.47 -19.12
N VAL A 437 -21.63 3.71 -18.76
CA VAL A 437 -22.15 4.08 -17.45
C VAL A 437 -23.65 3.79 -17.42
N ILE A 438 -24.11 3.00 -16.46
CA ILE A 438 -25.50 2.60 -16.27
C ILE A 438 -26.05 3.36 -15.07
N PHE A 439 -27.20 4.02 -15.26
CA PHE A 439 -27.88 4.82 -14.24
C PHE A 439 -29.04 4.05 -13.61
N ASP A 440 -29.54 4.55 -12.48
CA ASP A 440 -30.62 3.92 -11.70
C ASP A 440 -31.93 3.70 -12.48
N ASP A 441 -32.16 4.50 -13.53
CA ASP A 441 -33.31 4.35 -14.44
C ASP A 441 -33.05 3.39 -15.61
N ASN A 442 -31.97 2.60 -15.54
CA ASN A 442 -31.47 1.68 -16.57
C ASN A 442 -31.04 2.35 -17.88
N SER A 443 -31.07 3.67 -17.99
CA SER A 443 -30.44 4.35 -19.12
C SER A 443 -28.92 4.23 -19.04
N SER A 444 -28.23 4.48 -20.17
CA SER A 444 -26.77 4.42 -20.20
C SER A 444 -26.14 5.53 -21.02
N MET A 445 -24.87 5.83 -20.73
CA MET A 445 -24.03 6.76 -21.47
C MET A 445 -22.68 6.11 -21.79
N ILE A 446 -22.08 6.47 -22.93
CA ILE A 446 -20.73 6.00 -23.28
C ILE A 446 -19.71 6.63 -22.33
N PHE A 447 -18.81 5.81 -21.78
CA PHE A 447 -17.77 6.26 -20.86
C PHE A 447 -16.60 6.93 -21.62
N ASP A 448 -16.02 6.23 -22.58
CA ASP A 448 -14.92 6.66 -23.44
C ASP A 448 -15.34 6.61 -24.91
N ASP A 449 -15.23 7.71 -25.65
CA ASP A 449 -15.56 7.72 -27.08
C ASP A 449 -14.39 7.26 -27.98
N GLY A 450 -13.24 6.94 -27.39
CA GLY A 450 -12.05 6.43 -28.06
C GLY A 450 -11.30 7.48 -28.90
N LYS A 451 -11.64 8.76 -28.79
CA LYS A 451 -11.05 9.84 -29.61
C LYS A 451 -9.97 10.59 -28.84
N GLN A 452 -8.80 10.75 -29.47
CA GLN A 452 -7.85 11.78 -29.05
C GLN A 452 -8.44 13.16 -29.36
N LYS A 453 -8.42 14.06 -28.38
CA LYS A 453 -9.05 15.39 -28.46
C LYS A 453 -8.03 16.47 -28.18
N THR A 454 -8.19 17.60 -28.87
CA THR A 454 -7.53 18.86 -28.54
C THR A 454 -8.11 19.46 -27.25
N TYR A 455 -7.40 20.41 -26.65
CA TYR A 455 -7.87 21.12 -25.46
C TYR A 455 -9.26 21.76 -25.66
N ASP A 456 -9.50 22.40 -26.80
CA ASP A 456 -10.78 23.02 -27.14
C ASP A 456 -11.93 22.01 -27.24
N GLU A 457 -11.64 20.81 -27.76
CA GLU A 457 -12.60 19.71 -27.83
C GLU A 457 -12.89 19.14 -26.44
N LEU A 458 -11.87 19.01 -25.59
CA LEU A 458 -12.02 18.56 -24.19
C LEU A 458 -12.88 19.54 -23.37
N ILE A 459 -12.75 20.86 -23.58
CA ILE A 459 -13.59 21.85 -22.90
C ILE A 459 -15.04 21.80 -23.40
N LYS A 460 -15.26 21.72 -24.71
CA LYS A 460 -16.59 21.88 -25.30
C LYS A 460 -17.42 20.58 -25.29
N ARG A 461 -16.78 19.43 -25.51
CA ARG A 461 -17.44 18.14 -25.73
C ARG A 461 -16.64 16.96 -25.15
N PRO A 462 -16.32 16.96 -23.85
CA PRO A 462 -15.64 15.83 -23.23
C PRO A 462 -16.57 14.60 -23.17
N SER A 463 -16.01 13.40 -23.39
CA SER A 463 -16.58 12.14 -22.88
C SER A 463 -16.51 12.11 -21.35
N ILE A 464 -17.06 11.06 -20.72
CA ILE A 464 -16.98 10.94 -19.25
C ILE A 464 -15.51 10.71 -18.83
N LYS A 465 -14.76 9.89 -19.58
CA LYS A 465 -13.34 9.67 -19.34
C LYS A 465 -12.51 10.95 -19.46
N ASP A 466 -12.81 11.80 -20.43
CA ASP A 466 -12.06 13.05 -20.68
C ASP A 466 -12.09 14.05 -19.51
N MET A 467 -13.02 13.90 -18.57
CA MET A 467 -13.02 14.65 -17.32
C MET A 467 -11.75 14.43 -16.49
N LEU A 468 -11.03 13.34 -16.74
CA LEU A 468 -9.74 12.96 -16.15
C LEU A 468 -8.57 13.08 -17.14
N ALA A 469 -8.76 13.76 -18.27
CA ALA A 469 -7.73 13.83 -19.32
C ALA A 469 -6.40 14.39 -18.82
N TYR A 470 -6.42 15.26 -17.80
CA TYR A 470 -5.24 15.80 -17.13
C TYR A 470 -5.15 15.33 -15.69
N ASP A 471 -3.94 14.99 -15.25
CA ASP A 471 -3.61 14.68 -13.87
C ASP A 471 -3.82 15.91 -12.98
N TYR A 472 -4.75 15.81 -12.04
CA TYR A 472 -4.94 16.85 -11.02
C TYR A 472 -3.88 16.69 -9.92
N PRO A 473 -3.09 17.74 -9.59
CA PRO A 473 -2.04 17.69 -8.57
C PRO A 473 -2.62 17.77 -7.14
N LEU A 474 -3.43 16.76 -6.79
CA LEU A 474 -4.11 16.66 -5.49
C LEU A 474 -3.06 16.58 -4.37
N LEU A 475 -3.19 17.44 -3.35
CA LEU A 475 -2.34 17.51 -2.16
C LEU A 475 -0.85 17.78 -2.42
N GLU A 476 -0.47 18.10 -3.66
CA GLU A 476 0.91 18.53 -3.99
C GLU A 476 1.22 19.92 -3.41
N PRO A 477 2.50 20.30 -3.28
CA PRO A 477 2.91 21.68 -2.96
C PRO A 477 2.20 22.73 -3.83
N LEU A 478 1.91 23.92 -3.28
CA LEU A 478 1.11 24.95 -3.98
C LEU A 478 1.87 25.63 -5.13
N ASP A 479 3.17 25.44 -5.22
CA ASP A 479 4.06 25.88 -6.30
C ASP A 479 4.19 24.84 -7.43
N ALA A 480 3.44 23.73 -7.36
CA ALA A 480 3.32 22.78 -8.45
C ALA A 480 2.82 23.47 -9.74
N LYS A 481 3.18 22.88 -10.88
CA LYS A 481 2.80 23.39 -12.20
C LYS A 481 1.28 23.52 -12.31
N LEU A 482 0.81 24.70 -12.69
CA LEU A 482 -0.60 24.93 -12.99
C LEU A 482 -1.04 24.09 -14.19
N ILE A 483 -2.20 23.45 -14.06
CA ILE A 483 -2.79 22.58 -15.08
C ILE A 483 -4.31 22.63 -14.96
N ASP A 484 -5.01 22.71 -16.09
CA ASP A 484 -6.47 22.80 -16.15
C ASP A 484 -7.22 21.49 -15.84
N ALA A 485 -6.61 20.61 -15.04
CA ALA A 485 -7.21 19.37 -14.61
C ALA A 485 -8.54 19.63 -13.86
N GLY A 486 -9.59 18.93 -14.28
CA GLY A 486 -10.94 19.12 -13.77
C GLY A 486 -11.77 20.21 -14.45
N ARG A 487 -11.20 21.05 -15.33
CA ARG A 487 -12.02 22.02 -16.08
C ARG A 487 -12.92 21.36 -17.13
N PHE A 488 -12.57 20.17 -17.61
CA PHE A 488 -13.37 19.37 -18.53
C PHE A 488 -14.53 18.71 -17.77
N ARG A 489 -15.78 19.03 -18.15
CA ARG A 489 -17.00 18.55 -17.49
C ARG A 489 -17.96 17.97 -18.52
N ASN A 490 -18.32 16.71 -18.38
CA ASN A 490 -19.39 16.14 -19.18
C ASN A 490 -20.75 16.62 -18.63
N GLU A 491 -21.32 17.66 -19.25
CA GLU A 491 -22.55 18.31 -18.79
C GLU A 491 -23.74 17.34 -18.72
N GLN A 492 -23.81 16.40 -19.67
CA GLN A 492 -24.88 15.40 -19.72
C GLN A 492 -24.81 14.44 -18.53
N PHE A 493 -23.60 13.98 -18.18
CA PHE A 493 -23.36 13.10 -17.04
C PHE A 493 -23.71 13.80 -15.72
N PHE A 494 -23.23 15.02 -15.50
CA PHE A 494 -23.57 15.79 -14.30
C PHE A 494 -25.06 16.12 -14.20
N SER A 495 -25.69 16.50 -15.31
CA SER A 495 -27.14 16.68 -15.36
C SER A 495 -27.90 15.41 -15.01
N LYS A 496 -27.38 14.24 -15.42
CA LYS A 496 -27.99 12.95 -15.11
C LYS A 496 -27.92 12.60 -13.63
N ILE A 497 -26.80 12.87 -12.97
CA ILE A 497 -26.56 12.43 -11.59
C ILE A 497 -26.93 13.48 -10.52
N TYR A 498 -27.03 14.76 -10.89
CA TYR A 498 -27.32 15.87 -9.96
C TYR A 498 -28.64 16.62 -10.25
N GLY A 499 -29.18 16.49 -11.47
CA GLY A 499 -30.41 17.16 -11.92
C GLY A 499 -30.18 17.93 -13.22
N LYS A 500 -31.12 17.81 -14.16
CA LYS A 500 -31.02 18.37 -15.52
C LYS A 500 -31.57 19.79 -15.61
N THR A 501 -32.55 20.11 -14.78
CA THR A 501 -33.20 21.43 -14.76
C THR A 501 -32.94 22.14 -13.44
N LYS A 502 -33.08 23.47 -13.41
CA LYS A 502 -32.98 24.27 -12.18
C LYS A 502 -33.85 23.71 -11.05
N ASN A 503 -35.10 23.34 -11.37
CA ASN A 503 -36.06 22.81 -10.40
C ASN A 503 -35.62 21.44 -9.85
N GLU A 504 -35.13 20.55 -10.72
CA GLU A 504 -34.60 19.24 -10.30
C GLU A 504 -33.37 19.38 -9.42
N VAL A 505 -32.45 20.30 -9.74
CA VAL A 505 -31.28 20.52 -8.88
C VAL A 505 -31.75 21.09 -7.54
N GLN A 506 -32.64 22.09 -7.53
CA GLN A 506 -33.17 22.69 -6.30
C GLN A 506 -33.85 21.68 -5.39
N SER A 507 -34.59 20.70 -5.92
CA SER A 507 -35.22 19.65 -5.12
C SER A 507 -34.21 18.66 -4.51
N ASN A 508 -33.00 18.58 -5.06
CA ASN A 508 -31.90 17.76 -4.53
C ASN A 508 -31.04 18.50 -3.49
N LEU A 509 -31.21 19.82 -3.29
CA LEU A 509 -30.36 20.58 -2.36
C LEU A 509 -30.82 20.43 -0.91
N ILE A 510 -29.87 20.16 -0.02
CA ILE A 510 -30.06 20.14 1.43
C ILE A 510 -29.21 21.22 2.10
N ASP A 511 -29.50 21.50 3.37
CA ASP A 511 -28.75 22.45 4.17
C ASP A 511 -27.40 21.88 4.62
N VAL A 512 -26.35 22.68 4.45
CA VAL A 512 -25.01 22.46 5.00
C VAL A 512 -24.68 23.66 5.88
N VAL A 513 -24.28 23.41 7.12
CA VAL A 513 -23.93 24.47 8.07
C VAL A 513 -22.43 24.76 7.93
N TRP A 514 -22.10 25.98 7.49
CA TRP A 514 -20.74 26.47 7.29
C TRP A 514 -20.16 27.08 8.57
N LEU A 515 -19.04 26.52 9.01
CA LEU A 515 -18.28 26.89 10.20
C LEU A 515 -19.19 27.16 11.39
N LYS A 516 -19.83 26.10 11.92
CA LYS A 516 -20.91 26.19 12.91
C LYS A 516 -20.58 27.10 14.10
N ASN A 517 -19.36 27.07 14.59
CA ASN A 517 -18.95 27.87 15.75
C ASN A 517 -18.36 29.23 15.38
N SER A 518 -17.89 29.41 14.14
CA SER A 518 -17.18 30.62 13.71
C SER A 518 -18.02 31.56 12.83
N VAL A 519 -18.74 31.04 11.84
CA VAL A 519 -19.57 31.83 10.89
C VAL A 519 -21.06 31.50 11.02
N ASN A 520 -21.39 30.23 11.27
CA ASN A 520 -22.75 29.72 11.46
C ASN A 520 -23.73 30.12 10.33
N LYS A 521 -23.31 29.99 9.07
CA LYS A 521 -24.13 30.30 7.89
C LYS A 521 -24.58 29.02 7.20
N THR A 522 -25.85 28.98 6.78
CA THR A 522 -26.40 27.82 6.06
C THR A 522 -26.31 28.02 4.55
N PHE A 523 -25.83 27.00 3.85
CA PHE A 523 -25.83 26.94 2.38
C PHE A 523 -26.64 25.77 1.86
N LYS A 524 -27.17 25.92 0.66
CA LYS A 524 -27.80 24.83 -0.09
C LYS A 524 -26.75 24.10 -0.92
N PHE A 525 -26.67 22.78 -0.78
CA PHE A 525 -25.72 21.93 -1.51
C PHE A 525 -26.36 20.60 -1.90
N ASN A 526 -25.90 19.98 -3.00
CA ASN A 526 -26.57 18.81 -3.55
C ASN A 526 -26.41 17.57 -2.66
N SER A 527 -27.52 16.90 -2.34
CA SER A 527 -27.53 15.69 -1.51
C SER A 527 -27.06 14.43 -2.24
N LYS A 528 -27.08 14.43 -3.58
CA LYS A 528 -26.73 13.27 -4.39
C LYS A 528 -25.22 13.01 -4.36
N ASN A 529 -24.85 11.74 -4.50
CA ASN A 529 -23.48 11.26 -4.69
C ASN A 529 -22.47 11.77 -3.63
N GLY A 530 -22.95 12.03 -2.41
CA GLY A 530 -22.11 12.43 -1.28
C GLY A 530 -21.69 13.90 -1.22
N ALA A 531 -22.10 14.75 -2.17
CA ALA A 531 -21.58 16.11 -2.29
C ALA A 531 -21.83 16.98 -1.04
N ALA A 532 -23.07 17.05 -0.52
CA ALA A 532 -23.39 17.82 0.69
C ALA A 532 -22.71 17.24 1.94
N LYS A 533 -22.58 15.91 2.02
CA LYS A 533 -21.86 15.25 3.12
C LYS A 533 -20.38 15.61 3.10
N ALA A 534 -19.77 15.69 1.93
CA ALA A 534 -18.39 16.10 1.76
C ALA A 534 -18.19 17.57 2.18
N LEU A 535 -19.05 18.49 1.75
CA LEU A 535 -18.96 19.89 2.16
C LEU A 535 -19.17 20.07 3.68
N GLN A 536 -20.07 19.29 4.29
CA GLN A 536 -20.25 19.34 5.75
C GLN A 536 -18.97 18.92 6.49
N LYS A 537 -18.26 17.88 6.02
CA LYS A 537 -16.97 17.49 6.61
C LYS A 537 -15.91 18.58 6.50
N VAL A 538 -15.82 19.23 5.33
CA VAL A 538 -14.93 20.38 5.11
C VAL A 538 -15.25 21.48 6.10
N SER A 539 -16.53 21.82 6.25
CA SER A 539 -16.99 22.82 7.20
C SER A 539 -16.58 22.48 8.64
N ASP A 540 -16.85 21.25 9.09
CA ASP A 540 -16.55 20.82 10.46
C ASP A 540 -15.04 20.84 10.76
N GLU A 541 -14.21 20.40 9.82
CA GLU A 541 -12.74 20.39 9.95
C GLU A 541 -12.15 21.81 9.94
N LEU A 542 -12.61 22.67 9.03
CA LEU A 542 -12.18 24.06 9.00
C LEU A 542 -12.64 24.84 10.24
N ASP A 543 -13.82 24.56 10.78
CA ASP A 543 -14.32 25.21 12.01
C ASP A 543 -13.42 24.85 13.20
N PHE A 544 -12.98 23.59 13.27
CA PHE A 544 -11.99 23.16 14.25
C PHE A 544 -10.62 23.85 14.04
N MET A 545 -10.18 24.01 12.79
CA MET A 545 -8.91 24.68 12.50
C MET A 545 -8.95 26.17 12.83
N VAL A 546 -10.05 26.87 12.53
CA VAL A 546 -10.23 28.29 12.86
C VAL A 546 -10.17 28.51 14.38
N LYS A 547 -10.70 27.58 15.18
CA LYS A 547 -10.57 27.63 16.65
C LYS A 547 -9.11 27.64 17.11
N ASN A 548 -8.22 26.91 16.44
CA ASN A 548 -6.80 26.82 16.79
C ASN A 548 -5.94 27.90 16.11
N ASN A 549 -6.39 28.41 14.96
CA ASN A 549 -5.73 29.47 14.20
C ASN A 549 -6.76 30.47 13.64
N PRO A 550 -7.18 31.48 14.44
CA PRO A 550 -8.21 32.43 14.05
C PRO A 550 -7.91 33.23 12.77
N ASN A 551 -6.64 33.34 12.36
CA ASN A 551 -6.24 34.05 11.13
C ASN A 551 -6.75 33.37 9.85
N LEU A 552 -7.15 32.09 9.92
CA LEU A 552 -7.75 31.39 8.79
C LEU A 552 -9.15 31.94 8.45
N LEU A 553 -9.84 32.55 9.42
CA LEU A 553 -11.23 32.97 9.26
C LEU A 553 -11.41 33.98 8.11
N LYS A 554 -10.45 34.89 7.89
CA LYS A 554 -10.54 35.91 6.82
C LYS A 554 -10.64 35.35 5.40
N TYR A 555 -10.27 34.08 5.20
CA TYR A 555 -10.38 33.39 3.90
C TYR A 555 -11.72 32.66 3.75
N LEU A 556 -12.40 32.40 4.86
CA LEU A 556 -13.55 31.50 4.96
C LEU A 556 -14.83 32.22 5.38
N ASP A 557 -14.71 33.43 5.92
CA ASP A 557 -15.83 34.32 6.19
C ASP A 557 -16.41 34.84 4.87
N ASN A 558 -17.70 35.16 4.87
CA ASN A 558 -18.38 35.74 3.70
C ASN A 558 -18.16 35.00 2.36
N PRO A 559 -18.30 33.66 2.29
CA PRO A 559 -18.16 32.94 1.03
C PRO A 559 -19.22 33.43 0.02
N ALA A 560 -18.83 33.51 -1.26
CA ALA A 560 -19.64 34.05 -2.35
C ALA A 560 -20.91 33.22 -2.61
N GLY A 561 -20.89 31.93 -2.27
CA GLY A 561 -22.06 31.06 -2.25
C GLY A 561 -21.83 29.72 -2.92
N THR A 562 -22.90 28.93 -3.03
CA THR A 562 -22.83 27.53 -3.47
C THR A 562 -23.68 27.19 -4.68
N PHE A 563 -24.89 27.74 -4.78
CA PHE A 563 -25.83 27.41 -5.86
C PHE A 563 -26.21 28.64 -6.69
N ASN A 564 -25.94 28.56 -8.00
CA ASN A 564 -26.37 29.55 -8.97
C ASN A 564 -26.51 28.87 -10.34
N TYR A 565 -27.75 28.66 -10.79
CA TYR A 565 -28.04 28.00 -12.06
C TYR A 565 -27.78 28.94 -13.25
N ARG A 566 -26.58 28.85 -13.83
CA ARG A 566 -26.12 29.75 -14.91
C ARG A 566 -25.10 29.09 -15.82
N LYS A 567 -24.97 29.65 -17.02
CA LYS A 567 -23.81 29.40 -17.89
C LYS A 567 -22.58 30.16 -17.41
N ILE A 568 -21.39 29.63 -17.70
CA ILE A 568 -20.12 30.32 -17.48
C ILE A 568 -20.02 31.47 -18.48
N SER A 569 -19.57 32.64 -18.01
CA SER A 569 -19.46 33.85 -18.82
C SER A 569 -18.68 33.59 -20.12
N LYS A 570 -19.20 34.09 -21.25
CA LYS A 570 -18.63 33.91 -22.61
C LYS A 570 -18.59 32.45 -23.10
N THR A 571 -19.35 31.54 -22.49
CA THR A 571 -19.46 30.14 -22.94
C THR A 571 -20.92 29.67 -22.93
N ASP A 572 -21.17 28.54 -23.59
CA ASP A 572 -22.46 27.86 -23.52
C ASP A 572 -22.53 26.78 -22.43
N LEU A 573 -21.47 26.62 -21.63
CA LEU A 573 -21.33 25.55 -20.64
C LEU A 573 -21.96 25.94 -19.30
N LEU A 574 -22.65 25.00 -18.66
CA LEU A 574 -23.11 25.19 -17.28
C LEU A 574 -21.95 25.32 -16.29
N SER A 575 -22.09 26.25 -15.35
CA SER A 575 -21.19 26.36 -14.19
C SER A 575 -21.41 25.20 -13.22
N ALA A 576 -20.36 24.76 -12.52
CA ALA A 576 -20.48 23.77 -11.45
C ALA A 576 -21.46 24.19 -10.33
N HIS A 577 -21.60 25.49 -10.07
CA HIS A 577 -22.63 26.03 -9.16
C HIS A 577 -24.05 25.71 -9.61
N SER A 578 -24.29 25.40 -10.89
CA SER A 578 -25.61 25.05 -11.41
C SER A 578 -26.08 23.68 -10.95
N TRP A 579 -25.17 22.77 -10.60
CA TRP A 579 -25.51 21.48 -10.00
C TRP A 579 -25.49 21.52 -8.47
N GLY A 580 -25.12 22.65 -7.86
CA GLY A 580 -25.00 22.79 -6.40
C GLY A 580 -23.87 21.94 -5.83
N ILE A 581 -22.78 21.78 -6.58
CA ILE A 581 -21.59 20.97 -6.23
C ILE A 581 -20.32 21.81 -6.08
N ALA A 582 -20.44 23.14 -6.08
CA ALA A 582 -19.31 24.05 -5.95
C ALA A 582 -19.56 25.10 -4.86
N ILE A 583 -18.50 25.60 -4.27
CA ILE A 583 -18.50 26.71 -3.32
C ILE A 583 -17.39 27.68 -3.70
N ASP A 584 -17.73 28.97 -3.71
CA ASP A 584 -16.75 30.04 -3.77
C ASP A 584 -16.54 30.58 -2.35
N ILE A 585 -15.31 30.55 -1.85
CA ILE A 585 -14.95 31.11 -0.53
C ILE A 585 -14.82 32.65 -0.60
N ASN A 586 -14.06 33.28 0.31
CA ASN A 586 -13.99 34.74 0.38
C ASN A 586 -13.28 35.33 -0.86
N VAL A 587 -14.06 35.93 -1.75
CA VAL A 587 -13.58 36.54 -3.02
C VAL A 587 -12.55 37.65 -2.78
N ASN A 588 -12.63 38.38 -1.67
CA ASN A 588 -11.67 39.46 -1.38
C ASN A 588 -10.25 38.95 -1.11
N MET A 589 -10.12 37.65 -0.79
CA MET A 589 -8.84 36.99 -0.56
C MET A 589 -8.41 36.13 -1.75
N SER A 590 -9.06 36.29 -2.90
CA SER A 590 -8.88 35.43 -4.07
C SER A 590 -8.42 36.23 -5.29
N ASP A 591 -7.77 35.52 -6.20
CA ASP A 591 -7.37 35.94 -7.53
C ASP A 591 -8.10 35.10 -8.61
N TYR A 592 -8.35 35.74 -9.75
CA TYR A 592 -9.04 35.17 -10.91
C TYR A 592 -8.38 35.65 -12.20
N TRP A 593 -8.14 34.73 -13.14
CA TRP A 593 -7.33 35.00 -14.33
C TRP A 593 -7.85 36.14 -15.22
N GLN A 594 -9.16 36.44 -15.23
CA GLN A 594 -9.70 37.57 -15.99
C GLN A 594 -9.62 38.91 -15.25
N TRP A 595 -9.38 38.89 -13.93
CA TRP A 595 -9.18 40.09 -13.12
C TRP A 595 -7.70 40.47 -13.00
N SER A 596 -6.81 39.49 -13.21
CA SER A 596 -5.36 39.69 -13.17
C SER A 596 -4.90 40.68 -14.25
N LYS A 597 -4.31 41.80 -13.82
CA LYS A 597 -3.86 42.88 -14.71
C LYS A 597 -2.59 42.54 -15.49
N ASP A 598 -1.73 41.69 -14.92
CA ASP A 598 -0.47 41.26 -15.51
C ASP A 598 -0.52 39.81 -16.03
N GLY A 599 -1.67 39.16 -15.88
CA GLY A 599 -1.89 37.76 -16.25
C GLY A 599 -1.12 36.76 -15.37
N LYS A 600 -0.51 37.22 -14.27
CA LYS A 600 0.25 36.34 -13.37
C LYS A 600 -0.65 35.81 -12.26
N TYR A 601 -0.34 34.58 -11.87
CA TYR A 601 -0.98 33.87 -10.76
C TYR A 601 -0.48 34.40 -9.42
N HIS A 602 -1.41 34.84 -8.57
CA HIS A 602 -1.11 35.21 -7.19
C HIS A 602 -1.99 34.41 -6.23
N ASN A 603 -1.38 33.48 -5.48
CA ASN A 603 -2.13 32.74 -4.47
C ASN A 603 -2.05 33.40 -3.10
N ASN A 604 -3.21 33.67 -2.51
CA ASN A 604 -3.35 34.10 -1.12
C ASN A 604 -3.97 33.01 -0.23
N ILE A 605 -4.54 31.94 -0.79
CA ILE A 605 -5.24 30.90 -0.05
C ILE A 605 -4.23 29.96 0.63
N PRO A 606 -4.29 29.80 1.98
CA PRO A 606 -3.44 28.90 2.73
C PRO A 606 -3.54 27.44 2.26
N LYS A 607 -2.40 26.74 2.22
CA LYS A 607 -2.31 25.32 1.89
C LYS A 607 -3.25 24.45 2.73
N ASP A 608 -3.30 24.72 4.04
CA ASP A 608 -4.11 23.92 4.96
C ASP A 608 -5.60 23.96 4.61
N ILE A 609 -6.12 25.08 4.11
CA ILE A 609 -7.51 25.18 3.64
C ILE A 609 -7.70 24.31 2.40
N VAL A 610 -6.81 24.43 1.41
CA VAL A 610 -6.86 23.65 0.17
C VAL A 610 -6.82 22.16 0.46
N GLU A 611 -5.93 21.71 1.36
CA GLU A 611 -5.81 20.30 1.71
C GLU A 611 -7.08 19.74 2.35
N VAL A 612 -7.80 20.50 3.18
CA VAL A 612 -9.06 20.04 3.78
C VAL A 612 -10.11 19.77 2.70
N PHE A 613 -10.23 20.67 1.72
CA PHE A 613 -11.11 20.46 0.58
C PHE A 613 -10.69 19.23 -0.25
N GLU A 614 -9.40 19.16 -0.61
CA GLU A 614 -8.84 18.07 -1.43
C GLU A 614 -9.00 16.68 -0.77
N LYS A 615 -8.76 16.58 0.54
CA LYS A 615 -9.00 15.36 1.34
C LYS A 615 -10.46 14.90 1.33
N ASN A 616 -11.38 15.84 1.14
CA ASN A 616 -12.82 15.59 1.13
C ASN A 616 -13.42 15.52 -0.29
N GLY A 617 -12.60 15.32 -1.32
CA GLY A 617 -13.07 15.04 -2.68
C GLY A 617 -13.40 16.29 -3.50
N PHE A 618 -12.89 17.45 -3.10
CA PHE A 618 -12.97 18.67 -3.90
C PHE A 618 -11.68 18.89 -4.69
N ILE A 619 -11.81 19.57 -5.83
CA ILE A 619 -10.68 20.18 -6.52
C ILE A 619 -10.77 21.70 -6.41
N TRP A 620 -9.62 22.37 -6.53
CA TRP A 620 -9.47 23.79 -6.30
C TRP A 620 -9.05 24.52 -7.59
N GLY A 621 -9.77 25.59 -7.92
CA GLY A 621 -9.52 26.38 -9.11
C GLY A 621 -8.19 27.13 -9.11
N GLY A 622 -7.51 27.25 -7.96
CA GLY A 622 -6.14 27.79 -7.90
C GLY A 622 -5.07 26.87 -8.51
N ARG A 623 -5.38 25.59 -8.79
CA ARG A 623 -4.45 24.68 -9.50
C ARG A 623 -4.46 24.88 -11.02
N TRP A 624 -5.38 25.66 -11.56
CA TRP A 624 -5.60 25.81 -13.01
C TRP A 624 -4.66 26.84 -13.65
N GLU A 625 -4.31 26.63 -14.93
CA GLU A 625 -3.69 27.69 -15.73
C GLU A 625 -4.65 28.88 -15.84
N HIS A 626 -5.95 28.57 -15.98
CA HIS A 626 -7.04 29.54 -15.88
C HIS A 626 -7.54 29.66 -14.43
N PHE A 627 -6.65 30.14 -13.56
CA PHE A 627 -6.84 30.14 -12.12
C PHE A 627 -8.11 30.85 -11.64
N ASP A 628 -8.78 30.24 -10.67
CA ASP A 628 -10.00 30.70 -9.99
C ASP A 628 -9.90 30.31 -8.51
N THR A 629 -9.16 31.10 -7.73
CA THR A 629 -8.68 30.68 -6.40
C THR A 629 -9.75 30.69 -5.30
N MET A 630 -10.92 31.32 -5.52
CA MET A 630 -12.05 31.18 -4.61
C MET A 630 -12.78 29.85 -4.80
N HIS A 631 -12.64 29.23 -5.97
CA HIS A 631 -13.53 28.19 -6.43
C HIS A 631 -13.09 26.79 -5.98
N PHE A 632 -14.00 26.08 -5.32
CA PHE A 632 -13.86 24.66 -5.02
C PHE A 632 -15.05 23.90 -5.57
N GLU A 633 -14.80 22.80 -6.29
CA GLU A 633 -15.86 21.94 -6.81
C GLU A 633 -15.69 20.48 -6.41
N TYR A 634 -16.79 19.84 -6.04
CA TYR A 634 -16.83 18.44 -5.63
C TYR A 634 -16.64 17.55 -6.86
N ARG A 635 -15.49 16.87 -6.90
CA ARG A 635 -15.01 16.03 -8.00
C ARG A 635 -14.34 14.78 -7.43
N PRO A 636 -15.13 13.88 -6.82
CA PRO A 636 -14.60 12.78 -6.03
C PRO A 636 -13.78 11.79 -6.85
N GLU A 637 -13.97 11.71 -8.17
CA GLU A 637 -13.18 10.86 -9.06
C GLU A 637 -11.68 11.18 -9.01
N PHE A 638 -11.28 12.44 -8.83
CA PHE A 638 -9.86 12.79 -8.70
C PHE A 638 -9.27 12.24 -7.40
N SER A 639 -10.02 12.32 -6.30
CA SER A 639 -9.60 11.72 -5.03
C SER A 639 -9.52 10.19 -5.11
N GLN A 640 -10.38 9.56 -5.90
CA GLN A 640 -10.35 8.11 -6.10
C GLN A 640 -9.12 7.64 -6.88
N ILE A 641 -8.66 8.44 -7.85
CA ILE A 641 -7.42 8.17 -8.60
C ILE A 641 -6.20 8.49 -7.73
N TRP A 642 -6.25 9.57 -6.98
CA TRP A 642 -5.13 9.97 -6.12
C TRP A 642 -4.90 9.01 -4.95
N LEU A 643 -5.90 8.28 -4.47
CA LEU A 643 -5.69 7.19 -3.51
C LEU A 643 -4.77 6.08 -4.04
N ASN A 644 -4.44 6.08 -5.34
CA ASN A 644 -3.41 5.23 -5.92
C ASN A 644 -1.99 5.82 -5.81
N LYS A 645 -1.86 7.13 -5.54
CA LYS A 645 -0.62 7.92 -5.54
C LYS A 645 0.03 8.11 -4.15
N GLY A 646 -0.60 7.56 -3.10
CA GLY A 646 -0.33 7.89 -1.68
C GLY A 646 0.51 6.86 -0.94
#